data_AF-A0A6P8XSH3-F1
#
_entry.id   AF-A0A6P8XSH3-F1
#
_cell.length_a   1.000
_cell.length_b   1.000
_cell.length_c   1.000
_cell.angle_alpha   90.00
_cell.angle_beta   90.00
_cell.angle_gamma   90.00
#
_symmetry.space_group_name_H-M   'P 1'
#
loop_
_entity.id
_entity.type
_entity.pdbx_description
1 polymer ?
#
loop_
_entity_poly.entity_id
_entity_poly.type
_entity_poly.pdbx_seq_one_letter_code
_entity_poly.pdbx_strand_id
1 'polypeptide(L)'
;MEKRQRELEALVTTQKEQLSRYEKRLKDVVTAYKGLLKEKEALETSLAAHAEATSSVVKDATQPSEDSDASGAAATEADAADGSGSDVNVDKGQLQTQIITLMNSLATLSAEKSRMEASFQADKKQLRSQIAQKEQSIQELVAKAKEQSQRAKSDVDEVKAKWIIERQEREKETNNQMIMLRELQKLYADERHLKENIEMQLNNFKTQFASNEAENSRLRELQLQLKEARAQLKQFQVKSEQSLAAATAADNSALLQQVRQEMQQLQEQHAVAIKQEQRRVLRAEEQSRRQAALHEDRVANLEARLAELSSSVGNYDRLRQQDQENIHALKQQLHELEQSHSRQAPAVALLSDSDADMAGLVDEIVRLKQLLIKANARSAHPLDLSHVLGSNSTAATADSHVHCEQQLQSLQQSLDSAKQQRQQLEQKTQLQQTHIQTLQDKVQVLNRNIDEAEQELKQQGDKMRQALKQERAKWQEAKAELENETRCKLNELEQLLQKQRQRSLQLLDEKEQEIKTLQTSFEVFHKPTATTPLEGNEQFNYSSDADSVEVEAAGELRQHKVKPKKLSISENCHMLHYANELARKDIEITTLRKSKYTAESTLRKAIQDKVTAQQEMHEKIECLEEQVDRLERCKTREGANLEYLKNVIISFIVTRDAEGKRHMLNAISAVLQFTNSEMTTINAAFQKK
;
A
#
# COMPACT_ATOMS: atom_id res chain seq x y z
N MET A 1 -42.69 -11.93 -5.39
CA MET A 1 -43.96 -11.71 -4.68
C MET A 1 -43.79 -10.74 -3.52
N GLU A 2 -43.02 -11.08 -2.50
CA GLU A 2 -42.86 -10.31 -1.24
C GLU A 2 -42.70 -8.80 -1.36
N LYS A 3 -41.82 -8.29 -2.27
CA LYS A 3 -41.65 -6.83 -2.46
C LYS A 3 -42.98 -6.12 -2.79
N ARG A 4 -43.75 -6.69 -3.72
CA ARG A 4 -45.08 -6.20 -4.12
C ARG A 4 -46.11 -6.30 -3.00
N GLN A 5 -45.97 -7.28 -2.08
CA GLN A 5 -46.81 -7.37 -0.88
C GLN A 5 -46.46 -6.25 0.11
N ARG A 6 -45.17 -6.01 0.39
CA ARG A 6 -44.73 -4.90 1.25
C ARG A 6 -45.08 -3.52 0.68
N GLU A 7 -45.02 -3.35 -0.64
CA GLU A 7 -45.47 -2.14 -1.35
C GLU A 7 -46.99 -1.92 -1.19
N LEU A 8 -47.79 -2.98 -1.32
CA LEU A 8 -49.24 -2.93 -1.09
C LEU A 8 -49.60 -2.71 0.39
N GLU A 9 -48.86 -3.31 1.33
CA GLU A 9 -48.99 -3.09 2.77
C GLU A 9 -48.68 -1.63 3.12
N ALA A 10 -47.62 -1.03 2.55
CA ALA A 10 -47.28 0.38 2.72
C ALA A 10 -48.33 1.33 2.11
N LEU A 11 -48.95 0.95 0.99
CA LEU A 11 -50.09 1.69 0.43
C LEU A 11 -51.32 1.58 1.34
N VAL A 12 -51.60 0.41 1.92
CA VAL A 12 -52.72 0.22 2.86
C VAL A 12 -52.50 0.96 4.19
N THR A 13 -51.28 1.03 4.72
CA THR A 13 -50.99 1.82 5.94
C THR A 13 -51.09 3.32 5.67
N THR A 14 -50.52 3.82 4.57
CA THR A 14 -50.64 5.24 4.21
C THR A 14 -52.08 5.65 3.88
N GLN A 15 -52.88 4.79 3.25
CA GLN A 15 -54.32 5.01 3.08
C GLN A 15 -55.08 5.03 4.43
N LYS A 16 -54.77 4.12 5.36
CA LYS A 16 -55.35 4.14 6.72
C LYS A 16 -54.99 5.42 7.49
N GLU A 17 -53.75 5.90 7.37
CA GLU A 17 -53.36 7.19 7.93
C GLU A 17 -54.13 8.36 7.31
N GLN A 18 -54.27 8.40 5.99
CA GLN A 18 -55.05 9.44 5.31
C GLN A 18 -56.51 9.41 5.76
N LEU A 19 -57.14 8.24 5.80
CA LEU A 19 -58.50 8.06 6.30
C LEU A 19 -58.65 8.56 7.75
N SER A 20 -57.72 8.23 8.65
CA SER A 20 -57.75 8.74 10.03
C SER A 20 -57.56 10.26 10.12
N ARG A 21 -56.75 10.86 9.24
CA ARG A 21 -56.60 12.33 9.14
C ARG A 21 -57.89 12.99 8.62
N TYR A 22 -58.58 12.39 7.65
CA TYR A 22 -59.88 12.86 7.16
C TYR A 22 -61.00 12.67 8.19
N GLU A 23 -61.02 11.54 8.90
CA GLU A 23 -61.98 11.25 9.97
C GLU A 23 -61.88 12.26 11.12
N LYS A 24 -60.65 12.61 11.53
CA LYS A 24 -60.41 13.68 12.53
C LYS A 24 -60.93 15.03 12.02
N ARG A 25 -60.47 15.48 10.85
CA ARG A 25 -60.94 16.74 10.23
C ARG A 25 -62.46 16.79 10.09
N LEU A 26 -63.11 15.68 9.76
CA LEU A 26 -64.57 15.60 9.66
C LEU A 26 -65.24 15.70 11.04
N LYS A 27 -64.69 15.06 12.08
CA LYS A 27 -65.15 15.22 13.47
C LYS A 27 -64.97 16.67 13.96
N ASP A 28 -63.87 17.31 13.62
CA ASP A 28 -63.58 18.71 13.97
C ASP A 28 -64.58 19.64 13.27
N VAL A 29 -64.80 19.48 11.96
CA VAL A 29 -65.79 20.24 11.18
C VAL A 29 -67.22 20.00 11.66
N VAL A 30 -67.60 18.76 11.97
CA VAL A 30 -68.93 18.44 12.53
C VAL A 30 -69.09 19.04 13.93
N THR A 31 -68.03 19.16 14.72
CA THR A 31 -68.08 19.80 16.05
C THR A 31 -68.20 21.31 15.92
N ALA A 32 -67.43 21.94 15.03
CA ALA A 32 -67.56 23.37 14.72
C ALA A 32 -68.95 23.71 14.15
N TYR A 33 -69.48 22.89 13.23
CA TYR A 33 -70.82 23.06 12.68
C TYR A 33 -71.91 22.92 13.76
N LYS A 34 -71.74 22.01 14.73
CA LYS A 34 -72.65 21.89 15.90
C LYS A 34 -72.53 23.04 16.89
N GLY A 35 -71.38 23.70 16.99
CA GLY A 35 -71.22 24.96 17.74
C GLY A 35 -71.96 26.09 17.04
N LEU A 36 -71.61 26.35 15.78
CA LEU A 36 -72.22 27.39 14.94
C LEU A 36 -73.75 27.23 14.81
N LEU A 37 -74.25 25.99 14.75
CA LEU A 37 -75.69 25.73 14.69
C LEU A 37 -76.40 26.09 16.00
N LYS A 38 -75.76 25.91 17.16
CA LYS A 38 -76.29 26.40 18.45
C LYS A 38 -76.22 27.92 18.58
N GLU A 39 -75.14 28.53 18.08
CA GLU A 39 -75.05 30.00 17.99
C GLU A 39 -76.16 30.55 17.10
N LYS A 40 -76.44 29.89 15.97
CA LYS A 40 -77.57 30.19 15.09
C LYS A 40 -78.91 30.03 15.79
N GLU A 41 -79.16 28.91 16.49
CA GLU A 41 -80.40 28.69 17.25
C GLU A 41 -80.60 29.74 18.37
N ALA A 42 -79.53 30.11 19.08
CA ALA A 42 -79.54 31.16 20.09
C ALA A 42 -79.80 32.56 19.48
N LEU A 43 -79.25 32.82 18.29
CA LEU A 43 -79.50 34.05 17.56
C LEU A 43 -80.93 34.09 17.00
N GLU A 44 -81.43 33.03 16.36
CA GLU A 44 -82.79 32.96 15.80
C GLU A 44 -83.86 33.06 16.90
N THR A 45 -83.64 32.47 18.08
CA THR A 45 -84.54 32.64 19.24
C THR A 45 -84.50 34.07 19.79
N SER A 46 -83.33 34.73 19.82
CA SER A 46 -83.24 36.16 20.19
C SER A 46 -83.89 37.08 19.16
N LEU A 47 -83.79 36.74 17.87
CA LEU A 47 -84.39 37.50 16.76
C LEU A 47 -85.91 37.33 16.73
N ALA A 48 -86.43 36.14 17.06
CA ALA A 48 -87.86 35.90 17.23
C ALA A 48 -88.44 36.74 18.38
N ALA A 49 -87.79 36.75 19.55
CA ALA A 49 -88.20 37.58 20.68
C ALA A 49 -88.18 39.09 20.34
N HIS A 50 -87.19 39.55 19.57
CA HIS A 50 -87.16 40.93 19.05
C HIS A 50 -88.23 41.20 17.99
N ALA A 51 -88.56 40.23 17.13
CA ALA A 51 -89.60 40.38 16.10
C ALA A 51 -90.99 40.53 16.71
N GLU A 52 -91.31 39.72 17.73
CA GLU A 52 -92.52 39.86 18.54
C GLU A 52 -92.59 41.25 19.20
N ALA A 53 -91.50 41.69 19.85
CA ALA A 53 -91.41 43.01 20.47
C ALA A 53 -91.51 44.18 19.48
N THR A 54 -91.07 44.03 18.23
CA THR A 54 -91.32 45.06 17.19
C THR A 54 -92.74 45.02 16.62
N SER A 55 -93.45 43.90 16.68
CA SER A 55 -94.83 43.80 16.17
C SER A 55 -95.85 44.56 17.01
N SER A 56 -95.61 44.73 18.32
CA SER A 56 -96.47 45.49 19.23
C SER A 56 -96.21 47.00 19.21
N VAL A 57 -95.01 47.44 18.83
CA VAL A 57 -94.55 48.85 18.94
C VAL A 57 -95.01 49.76 17.79
N VAL A 58 -95.50 49.22 16.67
CA VAL A 58 -95.91 50.00 15.46
C VAL A 58 -97.19 50.85 15.69
N LYS A 59 -97.70 50.96 16.92
CA LYS A 59 -98.96 51.65 17.23
C LYS A 59 -98.86 53.04 17.85
N ASP A 60 -97.68 53.49 18.28
CA ASP A 60 -97.49 54.86 18.79
C ASP A 60 -96.11 55.42 18.42
N ALA A 61 -96.07 56.60 17.80
CA ALA A 61 -94.87 57.11 17.11
C ALA A 61 -94.83 58.64 16.86
N THR A 62 -94.47 59.42 17.89
CA THR A 62 -93.92 60.80 17.82
C THR A 62 -93.30 61.15 19.20
N GLN A 63 -92.27 61.98 19.41
CA GLN A 63 -91.37 62.81 18.57
C GLN A 63 -90.01 63.02 19.32
N PRO A 64 -88.98 63.72 18.76
CA PRO A 64 -87.56 63.53 19.15
C PRO A 64 -86.84 64.66 19.94
N SER A 65 -85.72 64.31 20.60
CA SER A 65 -84.57 65.15 21.01
C SER A 65 -83.43 64.22 21.52
N GLU A 66 -82.25 64.13 20.91
CA GLU A 66 -81.04 64.99 21.04
C GLU A 66 -80.16 64.76 22.30
N ASP A 67 -78.92 64.32 22.04
CA ASP A 67 -77.62 64.55 22.71
C ASP A 67 -77.24 64.13 24.17
N SER A 68 -75.91 64.02 24.33
CA SER A 68 -75.08 63.98 25.56
C SER A 68 -74.83 62.67 26.33
N ASP A 69 -73.70 62.03 25.98
CA ASP A 69 -72.52 61.67 26.80
C ASP A 69 -72.57 61.27 28.31
N ALA A 70 -71.50 60.52 28.68
CA ALA A 70 -70.89 60.38 30.01
C ALA A 70 -71.53 59.52 31.15
N SER A 71 -70.92 58.34 31.36
CA SER A 71 -70.49 57.75 32.65
C SER A 71 -71.33 57.85 33.95
N GLY A 72 -71.54 56.72 34.62
CA GLY A 72 -71.88 56.68 36.05
C GLY A 72 -72.16 55.26 36.55
N ALA A 73 -71.99 55.00 37.86
CA ALA A 73 -72.23 53.68 38.45
C ALA A 73 -72.92 53.72 39.82
N ALA A 74 -73.77 52.71 40.05
CA ALA A 74 -74.25 52.17 41.32
C ALA A 74 -75.30 52.93 42.19
N ALA A 75 -76.27 52.13 42.67
CA ALA A 75 -77.10 52.33 43.88
C ALA A 75 -78.20 53.45 43.85
N THR A 76 -79.34 53.37 44.54
CA THR A 76 -79.87 52.38 45.52
C THR A 76 -81.41 52.40 45.61
N GLU A 77 -82.03 51.23 45.87
CA GLU A 77 -83.26 50.91 46.66
C GLU A 77 -84.50 51.85 46.83
N ALA A 78 -85.67 51.19 46.94
CA ALA A 78 -86.96 51.59 47.57
C ALA A 78 -87.84 52.72 46.94
N ASP A 79 -89.19 52.75 47.03
CA ASP A 79 -90.26 51.74 47.27
C ASP A 79 -91.67 52.37 47.00
N ALA A 80 -92.75 51.55 47.02
CA ALA A 80 -94.18 51.85 47.27
C ALA A 80 -95.23 51.87 46.10
N ALA A 81 -96.34 51.14 46.36
CA ALA A 81 -97.70 51.14 45.76
C ALA A 81 -97.88 51.07 44.21
N ASP A 82 -98.55 50.11 43.56
CA ASP A 82 -99.81 49.33 43.79
C ASP A 82 -101.11 49.99 43.25
N GLY A 83 -102.01 49.19 42.64
CA GLY A 83 -103.46 49.50 42.65
C GLY A 83 -104.33 49.50 41.38
N SER A 84 -103.85 49.30 40.13
CA SER A 84 -104.73 49.18 38.91
C SER A 84 -103.94 48.69 37.68
N GLY A 85 -104.47 47.98 36.67
CA GLY A 85 -105.82 47.44 36.46
C GLY A 85 -105.92 46.56 35.20
N SER A 86 -105.77 45.25 35.36
CA SER A 86 -106.01 44.15 34.38
C SER A 86 -105.23 44.04 33.05
N ASP A 87 -104.91 45.10 32.29
CA ASP A 87 -104.28 44.91 30.95
C ASP A 87 -102.74 44.75 31.00
N VAL A 88 -102.05 45.63 31.73
CA VAL A 88 -100.57 45.74 31.78
C VAL A 88 -99.86 44.44 32.23
N ASN A 89 -100.58 43.53 32.89
CA ASN A 89 -100.00 42.32 33.47
C ASN A 89 -99.67 41.25 32.40
N VAL A 90 -100.35 41.26 31.25
CA VAL A 90 -100.05 40.37 30.13
C VAL A 90 -98.72 40.78 29.49
N ASP A 91 -98.57 42.06 29.16
CA ASP A 91 -97.34 42.61 28.57
C ASP A 91 -96.14 42.43 29.51
N LYS A 92 -96.32 42.65 30.83
CA LYS A 92 -95.27 42.44 31.83
C LYS A 92 -94.81 40.98 31.91
N GLY A 93 -95.73 40.01 31.76
CA GLY A 93 -95.39 38.59 31.70
C GLY A 93 -94.68 38.19 30.40
N GLN A 94 -95.10 38.77 29.27
CA GLN A 94 -94.42 38.58 27.97
C GLN A 94 -93.01 39.17 27.99
N LEU A 95 -92.84 40.40 28.49
CA LEU A 95 -91.53 41.05 28.68
C LEU A 95 -90.61 40.24 29.60
N GLN A 96 -91.10 39.70 30.71
CA GLN A 96 -90.30 38.79 31.57
C GLN A 96 -89.88 37.52 30.81
N THR A 97 -90.77 36.93 30.01
CA THR A 97 -90.47 35.73 29.21
C THR A 97 -89.44 36.02 28.10
N GLN A 98 -89.52 37.19 27.46
CA GLN A 98 -88.55 37.68 26.48
C GLN A 98 -87.18 37.95 27.13
N ILE A 99 -87.15 38.61 28.31
CA ILE A 99 -85.91 38.85 29.07
C ILE A 99 -85.24 37.53 29.46
N ILE A 100 -86.00 36.53 29.95
CA ILE A 100 -85.47 35.20 30.27
C ILE A 100 -84.91 34.52 29.00
N THR A 101 -85.59 34.65 27.86
CA THR A 101 -85.16 34.08 26.58
C THR A 101 -83.86 34.71 26.08
N LEU A 102 -83.76 36.05 26.11
CA LEU A 102 -82.54 36.80 25.75
C LEU A 102 -81.38 36.54 26.73
N MET A 103 -81.67 36.40 28.02
CA MET A 103 -80.68 36.01 29.02
C MET A 103 -80.13 34.60 28.76
N ASN A 104 -80.99 33.66 28.37
CA ASN A 104 -80.59 32.29 28.03
C ASN A 104 -79.79 32.20 26.71
N SER A 105 -80.13 33.00 25.68
CA SER A 105 -79.33 33.06 24.45
C SER A 105 -77.97 33.73 24.68
N LEU A 106 -77.91 34.80 25.48
CA LEU A 106 -76.67 35.45 25.89
C LEU A 106 -75.80 34.53 26.77
N ALA A 107 -76.39 33.76 27.68
CA ALA A 107 -75.69 32.72 28.45
C ALA A 107 -75.12 31.63 27.53
N THR A 108 -75.85 31.24 26.48
CA THR A 108 -75.39 30.24 25.50
C THR A 108 -74.23 30.79 24.64
N LEU A 109 -74.35 32.01 24.13
CA LEU A 109 -73.31 32.67 23.33
C LEU A 109 -72.05 32.97 24.16
N SER A 110 -72.19 33.39 25.42
CA SER A 110 -71.04 33.61 26.30
C SER A 110 -70.38 32.30 26.73
N ALA A 111 -71.13 31.21 26.91
CA ALA A 111 -70.58 29.88 27.17
C ALA A 111 -69.77 29.34 25.97
N GLU A 112 -70.32 29.38 24.74
CA GLU A 112 -69.60 28.86 23.56
C GLU A 112 -68.43 29.79 23.16
N LYS A 113 -68.56 31.13 23.33
CA LYS A 113 -67.42 32.05 23.21
C LYS A 113 -66.30 31.73 24.22
N SER A 114 -66.63 31.54 25.50
CA SER A 114 -65.67 31.17 26.55
C SER A 114 -64.98 29.84 26.21
N ARG A 115 -65.74 28.87 25.68
CA ARG A 115 -65.24 27.58 25.22
C ARG A 115 -64.28 27.69 24.03
N MET A 116 -64.60 28.52 23.04
CA MET A 116 -63.72 28.81 21.90
C MET A 116 -62.46 29.57 22.31
N GLU A 117 -62.56 30.51 23.25
CA GLU A 117 -61.38 31.20 23.78
C GLU A 117 -60.50 30.25 24.59
N ALA A 118 -61.08 29.37 25.41
CA ALA A 118 -60.35 28.33 26.14
C ALA A 118 -59.63 27.35 25.20
N SER A 119 -60.25 26.90 24.11
CA SER A 119 -59.58 26.04 23.12
C SER A 119 -58.47 26.80 22.38
N PHE A 120 -58.68 28.06 22.01
CA PHE A 120 -57.63 28.88 21.38
C PHE A 120 -56.42 29.10 22.30
N GLN A 121 -56.62 29.36 23.59
CA GLN A 121 -55.51 29.50 24.54
C GLN A 121 -54.80 28.15 24.79
N ALA A 122 -55.53 27.03 24.76
CA ALA A 122 -54.96 25.69 24.82
C ALA A 122 -54.09 25.38 23.58
N ASP A 123 -54.60 25.63 22.37
CA ASP A 123 -53.87 25.45 21.11
C ASP A 123 -52.64 26.35 21.04
N LYS A 124 -52.76 27.62 21.45
CA LYS A 124 -51.64 28.57 21.55
C LYS A 124 -50.55 28.10 22.52
N LYS A 125 -50.92 27.45 23.64
CA LYS A 125 -49.99 26.82 24.58
C LYS A 125 -49.36 25.55 23.99
N GLN A 126 -50.15 24.73 23.28
CA GLN A 126 -49.70 23.52 22.61
C GLN A 126 -48.69 23.83 21.48
N LEU A 127 -48.98 24.81 20.63
CA LEU A 127 -48.10 25.28 19.56
C LEU A 127 -46.78 25.83 20.13
N ARG A 128 -46.82 26.63 21.20
CA ARG A 128 -45.60 27.08 21.90
C ARG A 128 -44.77 25.92 22.44
N SER A 129 -45.41 24.90 23.02
CA SER A 129 -44.75 23.68 23.49
C SER A 129 -44.11 22.90 22.33
N GLN A 130 -44.83 22.73 21.22
CA GLN A 130 -44.30 22.06 20.03
C GLN A 130 -43.13 22.83 19.40
N ILE A 131 -43.18 24.16 19.34
CA ILE A 131 -42.07 24.99 18.86
C ILE A 131 -40.84 24.77 19.75
N ALA A 132 -40.96 24.90 21.07
CA ALA A 132 -39.83 24.67 22.00
C ALA A 132 -39.25 23.25 21.89
N GLN A 133 -40.08 22.21 21.74
CA GLN A 133 -39.63 20.84 21.51
C GLN A 133 -38.90 20.67 20.18
N LYS A 134 -39.34 21.36 19.12
CA LYS A 134 -38.65 21.34 17.81
C LYS A 134 -37.35 22.13 17.84
N GLU A 135 -37.31 23.27 18.52
CA GLU A 135 -36.09 24.06 18.73
C GLU A 135 -35.04 23.26 19.53
N GLN A 136 -35.44 22.61 20.63
CA GLN A 136 -34.54 21.70 21.36
C GLN A 136 -34.05 20.55 20.46
N SER A 137 -34.94 19.90 19.72
CA SER A 137 -34.56 18.81 18.80
C SER A 137 -33.59 19.28 17.71
N ILE A 138 -33.76 20.50 17.18
CA ILE A 138 -32.83 21.12 16.23
C ILE A 138 -31.49 21.41 16.90
N GLN A 139 -31.47 21.97 18.11
CA GLN A 139 -30.23 22.23 18.85
C GLN A 139 -29.45 20.94 19.15
N GLU A 140 -30.14 19.88 19.56
CA GLU A 140 -29.52 18.56 19.76
C GLU A 140 -28.96 17.96 18.48
N LEU A 141 -29.67 18.08 17.35
CA LEU A 141 -29.21 17.60 16.05
C LEU A 141 -28.00 18.40 15.54
N VAL A 142 -27.99 19.73 15.73
CA VAL A 142 -26.86 20.60 15.41
C VAL A 142 -25.65 20.28 16.30
N ALA A 143 -25.85 19.99 17.58
CA ALA A 143 -24.78 19.56 18.48
C ALA A 143 -24.19 18.20 18.04
N LYS A 144 -25.04 17.21 17.75
CA LYS A 144 -24.62 15.88 17.25
C LYS A 144 -23.89 15.97 15.90
N ALA A 145 -24.36 16.82 14.98
CA ALA A 145 -23.69 17.06 13.70
C ALA A 145 -22.33 17.77 13.86
N LYS A 146 -22.23 18.73 14.80
CA LYS A 146 -20.97 19.40 15.14
C LYS A 146 -19.96 18.43 15.75
N GLU A 147 -20.40 17.55 16.66
CA GLU A 147 -19.58 16.51 17.26
C GLU A 147 -19.08 15.50 16.20
N GLN A 148 -19.96 15.02 15.32
CA GLN A 148 -19.58 14.16 14.20
C GLN A 148 -18.57 14.84 13.26
N SER A 149 -18.75 16.14 12.98
CA SER A 149 -17.77 16.93 12.21
C SER A 149 -16.43 17.08 12.91
N GLN A 150 -16.39 17.14 14.24
CA GLN A 150 -15.15 17.16 15.02
C GLN A 150 -14.45 15.80 15.05
N ARG A 151 -15.20 14.70 15.23
CA ARG A 151 -14.67 13.33 15.16
C ARG A 151 -14.06 13.05 13.78
N ALA A 152 -14.81 13.29 12.71
CA ALA A 152 -14.33 13.11 11.34
C ALA A 152 -13.08 13.94 11.00
N LYS A 153 -12.88 15.12 11.63
CA LYS A 153 -11.64 15.90 11.51
C LYS A 153 -10.48 15.24 12.26
N SER A 154 -10.72 14.76 13.48
CA SER A 154 -9.73 13.98 14.25
C SER A 154 -9.28 12.74 13.48
N ASP A 155 -10.23 11.96 12.94
CA ASP A 155 -9.95 10.75 12.14
C ASP A 155 -9.08 11.08 10.91
N VAL A 156 -9.41 12.18 10.22
CA VAL A 156 -8.65 12.68 9.05
C VAL A 156 -7.25 13.16 9.44
N ASP A 157 -7.10 13.84 10.58
CA ASP A 157 -5.79 14.33 11.06
C ASP A 157 -4.90 13.19 11.61
N GLU A 158 -5.50 12.16 12.22
CA GLU A 158 -4.81 10.90 12.54
C GLU A 158 -4.32 10.17 11.28
N VAL A 159 -5.15 10.08 10.22
CA VAL A 159 -4.75 9.46 8.96
C VAL A 159 -3.63 10.25 8.27
N LYS A 160 -3.66 11.59 8.31
CA LYS A 160 -2.53 12.42 7.87
C LYS A 160 -1.26 12.12 8.68
N ALA A 161 -1.35 12.04 10.00
CA ALA A 161 -0.20 11.74 10.85
C ALA A 161 0.41 10.37 10.53
N LYS A 162 -0.42 9.33 10.39
CA LYS A 162 0.00 7.98 9.98
C LYS A 162 0.68 7.99 8.60
N TRP A 163 0.14 8.73 7.62
CA TRP A 163 0.72 8.86 6.29
C TRP A 163 2.05 9.64 6.27
N ILE A 164 2.21 10.63 7.15
CA ILE A 164 3.50 11.34 7.34
C ILE A 164 4.56 10.40 7.91
N ILE A 165 4.20 9.54 8.87
CA ILE A 165 5.11 8.53 9.44
C ILE A 165 5.50 7.50 8.37
N GLU A 166 4.52 6.91 7.67
CA GLU A 166 4.76 5.92 6.60
C GLU A 166 5.63 6.49 5.47
N ARG A 167 5.47 7.78 5.14
CA ARG A 167 6.35 8.49 4.20
C ARG A 167 7.78 8.62 4.74
N GLN A 168 7.97 9.02 6.00
CA GLN A 168 9.30 9.11 6.62
C GLN A 168 9.96 7.73 6.76
N GLU A 169 9.19 6.67 6.94
CA GLU A 169 9.69 5.29 6.98
C GLU A 169 10.20 4.87 5.60
N ARG A 170 9.45 5.08 4.51
CA ARG A 170 9.97 4.83 3.15
C ARG A 170 11.14 5.72 2.77
N GLU A 171 11.20 6.96 3.27
CA GLU A 171 12.36 7.84 3.09
C GLU A 171 13.61 7.31 3.82
N LYS A 172 13.45 6.74 5.02
CA LYS A 172 14.53 6.02 5.74
C LYS A 172 14.92 4.72 5.02
N GLU A 173 13.97 3.92 4.56
CA GLU A 173 14.22 2.68 3.82
C GLU A 173 15.00 2.95 2.54
N THR A 174 14.57 3.91 1.72
CA THR A 174 15.29 4.28 0.48
C THR A 174 16.67 4.88 0.76
N ASN A 175 16.84 5.64 1.85
CA ASN A 175 18.17 6.09 2.26
C ASN A 175 19.07 4.92 2.74
N ASN A 176 18.52 3.95 3.49
CA ASN A 176 19.23 2.75 3.93
C ASN A 176 19.62 1.87 2.74
N GLN A 177 18.73 1.68 1.76
CA GLN A 177 19.03 1.03 0.48
C GLN A 177 20.13 1.77 -0.28
N MET A 178 20.13 3.10 -0.28
CA MET A 178 21.17 3.92 -0.91
C MET A 178 22.53 3.83 -0.16
N ILE A 179 22.53 3.67 1.16
CA ILE A 179 23.75 3.41 1.95
C ILE A 179 24.28 2.01 1.62
N MET A 180 23.45 0.98 1.68
CA MET A 180 23.80 -0.39 1.30
C MET A 180 24.34 -0.46 -0.13
N LEU A 181 23.76 0.27 -1.09
CA LEU A 181 24.25 0.33 -2.47
C LEU A 181 25.66 0.95 -2.55
N ARG A 182 25.94 2.01 -1.79
CA ARG A 182 27.29 2.61 -1.71
C ARG A 182 28.29 1.66 -1.06
N GLU A 183 27.88 0.90 -0.05
CA GLU A 183 28.73 -0.09 0.63
C GLU A 183 29.05 -1.27 -0.29
N LEU A 184 28.07 -1.79 -1.03
CA LEU A 184 28.27 -2.81 -2.06
C LEU A 184 29.16 -2.29 -3.21
N GLN A 185 28.97 -1.05 -3.67
CA GLN A 185 29.84 -0.41 -4.66
C GLN A 185 31.28 -0.25 -4.15
N LYS A 186 31.46 0.09 -2.87
CA LYS A 186 32.79 0.16 -2.23
C LYS A 186 33.42 -1.23 -2.16
N LEU A 187 32.71 -2.25 -1.68
CA LEU A 187 33.21 -3.62 -1.61
C LEU A 187 33.62 -4.15 -2.99
N TYR A 188 32.82 -3.89 -4.03
CA TYR A 188 33.15 -4.24 -5.41
C TYR A 188 34.41 -3.51 -5.92
N ALA A 189 34.62 -2.24 -5.53
CA ALA A 189 35.84 -1.51 -5.86
C ALA A 189 37.06 -2.04 -5.09
N ASP A 190 36.90 -2.36 -3.80
CA ASP A 190 37.96 -2.93 -2.95
C ASP A 190 38.36 -4.35 -3.46
N GLU A 191 37.40 -5.21 -3.82
CA GLU A 191 37.64 -6.50 -4.48
C GLU A 191 38.34 -6.34 -5.84
N ARG A 192 37.91 -5.35 -6.63
CA ARG A 192 38.54 -5.06 -7.93
C ARG A 192 40.00 -4.63 -7.77
N HIS A 193 40.29 -3.73 -6.83
CA HIS A 193 41.66 -3.31 -6.56
C HIS A 193 42.51 -4.42 -5.94
N LEU A 194 41.93 -5.30 -5.12
CA LEU A 194 42.60 -6.50 -4.64
C LEU A 194 42.96 -7.44 -5.80
N LYS A 195 42.03 -7.66 -6.74
CA LYS A 195 42.28 -8.42 -7.96
C LYS A 195 43.37 -7.78 -8.82
N GLU A 196 43.28 -6.48 -9.09
CA GLU A 196 44.29 -5.73 -9.88
C GLU A 196 45.68 -5.80 -9.22
N ASN A 197 45.77 -5.76 -7.89
CA ASN A 197 47.01 -5.96 -7.13
C ASN A 197 47.54 -7.41 -7.23
N ILE A 198 46.69 -8.42 -7.15
CA ILE A 198 47.08 -9.83 -7.32
C ILE A 198 47.54 -10.10 -8.76
N GLU A 199 46.86 -9.54 -9.77
CA GLU A 199 47.26 -9.63 -11.18
C GLU A 199 48.60 -8.90 -11.42
N MET A 200 48.84 -7.75 -10.78
CA MET A 200 50.14 -7.07 -10.78
C MET A 200 51.23 -7.92 -10.12
N GLN A 201 50.97 -8.54 -8.97
CA GLN A 201 51.92 -9.44 -8.30
C GLN A 201 52.23 -10.67 -9.17
N LEU A 202 51.21 -11.29 -9.77
CA LEU A 202 51.37 -12.41 -10.70
C LEU A 202 52.23 -12.01 -11.91
N ASN A 203 52.02 -10.81 -12.47
CA ASN A 203 52.80 -10.30 -13.59
C ASN A 203 54.24 -9.94 -13.19
N ASN A 204 54.45 -9.41 -11.98
CA ASN A 204 55.78 -9.18 -11.42
C ASN A 204 56.54 -10.50 -11.23
N PHE A 205 55.91 -11.54 -10.65
CA PHE A 205 56.50 -12.88 -10.55
C PHE A 205 56.78 -13.46 -11.94
N LYS A 206 55.86 -13.34 -12.91
CA LYS A 206 56.08 -13.80 -14.29
C LYS A 206 57.26 -13.09 -14.96
N THR A 207 57.44 -11.80 -14.70
CA THR A 207 58.59 -11.01 -15.18
C THR A 207 59.89 -11.44 -14.49
N GLN A 208 59.86 -11.71 -13.18
CA GLN A 208 61.00 -12.26 -12.43
C GLN A 208 61.38 -13.67 -12.89
N PHE A 209 60.42 -14.54 -13.22
CA PHE A 209 60.70 -15.85 -13.80
C PHE A 209 61.33 -15.71 -15.20
N ALA A 210 60.80 -14.83 -16.06
CA ALA A 210 61.39 -14.57 -17.37
C ALA A 210 62.80 -13.95 -17.28
N SER A 211 63.06 -13.03 -16.34
CA SER A 211 64.39 -12.47 -16.13
C SER A 211 65.36 -13.50 -15.55
N ASN A 212 64.93 -14.35 -14.63
CA ASN A 212 65.75 -15.42 -14.05
C ASN A 212 66.03 -16.55 -15.06
N GLU A 213 65.11 -16.84 -15.98
CA GLU A 213 65.33 -17.75 -17.11
C GLU A 213 66.31 -17.15 -18.14
N ALA A 214 66.20 -15.86 -18.44
CA ALA A 214 67.15 -15.14 -19.28
C ALA A 214 68.53 -15.04 -18.61
N GLU A 215 68.61 -14.79 -17.30
CA GLU A 215 69.85 -14.81 -16.53
C GLU A 215 70.47 -16.20 -16.49
N ASN A 216 69.70 -17.27 -16.25
CA ASN A 216 70.19 -18.66 -16.33
C ASN A 216 70.73 -18.99 -17.73
N SER A 217 70.06 -18.54 -18.78
CA SER A 217 70.50 -18.72 -20.16
C SER A 217 71.81 -17.96 -20.43
N ARG A 218 71.89 -16.69 -20.01
CA ARG A 218 73.11 -15.87 -20.04
C ARG A 218 74.24 -16.47 -19.17
N LEU A 219 73.93 -17.15 -18.07
CA LEU A 219 74.91 -17.82 -17.20
C LEU A 219 75.45 -19.09 -17.88
N ARG A 220 74.62 -19.84 -18.60
CA ARG A 220 75.06 -20.95 -19.49
C ARG A 220 75.93 -20.44 -20.63
N GLU A 221 75.52 -19.35 -21.29
CA GLU A 221 76.31 -18.69 -22.34
C GLU A 221 77.64 -18.17 -21.80
N LEU A 222 77.65 -17.50 -20.64
CA LEU A 222 78.89 -17.06 -19.98
C LEU A 222 79.77 -18.25 -19.56
N GLN A 223 79.21 -19.39 -19.13
CA GLN A 223 79.99 -20.60 -18.90
C GLN A 223 80.59 -21.18 -20.18
N LEU A 224 79.88 -21.08 -21.32
CA LEU A 224 80.40 -21.44 -22.65
C LEU A 224 81.51 -20.48 -23.08
N GLN A 225 81.25 -19.17 -23.05
CA GLN A 225 82.20 -18.11 -23.36
C GLN A 225 83.43 -18.12 -22.43
N LEU A 226 83.32 -18.57 -21.17
CA LEU A 226 84.47 -18.71 -20.26
C LEU A 226 85.28 -19.99 -20.56
N LYS A 227 84.64 -21.07 -21.04
CA LYS A 227 85.36 -22.23 -21.61
C LYS A 227 86.06 -21.85 -22.91
N GLU A 228 85.38 -21.16 -23.81
CA GLU A 228 85.93 -20.67 -25.07
C GLU A 228 87.03 -19.63 -24.83
N ALA A 229 86.84 -18.65 -23.95
CA ALA A 229 87.87 -17.67 -23.58
C ALA A 229 89.06 -18.31 -22.87
N ARG A 230 88.90 -19.45 -22.16
CA ARG A 230 90.03 -20.25 -21.66
C ARG A 230 90.76 -20.99 -22.78
N ALA A 231 90.06 -21.47 -23.81
CA ALA A 231 90.68 -22.06 -25.01
C ALA A 231 91.35 -20.98 -25.89
N GLN A 232 90.72 -19.82 -26.02
CA GLN A 232 91.25 -18.66 -26.75
C GLN A 232 92.39 -18.00 -25.98
N LEU A 233 92.40 -17.95 -24.64
CA LEU A 233 93.58 -17.51 -23.87
C LEU A 233 94.77 -18.45 -24.07
N LYS A 234 94.55 -19.77 -24.22
CA LYS A 234 95.64 -20.67 -24.67
C LYS A 234 96.11 -20.32 -26.10
N GLN A 235 95.21 -19.96 -27.01
CA GLN A 235 95.58 -19.51 -28.36
C GLN A 235 96.15 -18.08 -28.41
N PHE A 236 95.82 -17.21 -27.45
CA PHE A 236 96.27 -15.82 -27.37
C PHE A 236 97.51 -15.66 -26.50
N GLN A 237 97.86 -16.60 -25.63
CA GLN A 237 99.24 -16.77 -25.18
C GLN A 237 100.15 -17.05 -26.39
N VAL A 238 99.70 -17.91 -27.33
CA VAL A 238 100.42 -18.22 -28.59
C VAL A 238 100.37 -17.08 -29.64
N LYS A 239 99.37 -16.19 -29.60
CA LYS A 239 99.25 -15.05 -30.55
C LYS A 239 99.69 -13.70 -29.99
N SER A 240 99.78 -13.53 -28.66
CA SER A 240 100.32 -12.32 -28.04
C SER A 240 101.85 -12.22 -28.19
N GLU A 241 102.50 -13.32 -28.59
CA GLU A 241 103.87 -13.31 -29.10
C GLU A 241 103.99 -12.62 -30.47
N GLN A 242 102.88 -12.40 -31.20
CA GLN A 242 102.89 -12.13 -32.64
C GLN A 242 102.35 -10.76 -33.08
N SER A 243 101.62 -10.01 -32.27
CA SER A 243 101.14 -8.66 -32.65
C SER A 243 100.77 -7.77 -31.47
N LEU A 244 101.52 -6.67 -31.31
CA LEU A 244 101.25 -5.59 -30.36
C LEU A 244 101.56 -4.21 -31.01
N ALA A 245 100.92 -3.96 -32.16
CA ALA A 245 100.96 -2.73 -32.96
C ALA A 245 99.79 -2.77 -33.98
N ALA A 246 99.19 -1.67 -34.45
CA ALA A 246 99.13 -0.27 -34.01
C ALA A 246 97.76 0.28 -34.50
N ALA A 247 96.98 1.03 -33.72
CA ALA A 247 97.08 2.49 -33.53
C ALA A 247 97.14 3.31 -34.83
N THR A 248 96.16 4.19 -35.05
CA THR A 248 96.35 5.66 -35.18
C THR A 248 95.00 6.39 -35.32
N ALA A 249 94.97 7.69 -35.02
CA ALA A 249 93.79 8.55 -35.17
C ALA A 249 94.23 9.98 -35.49
N ALA A 250 93.57 10.65 -36.44
CA ALA A 250 93.96 11.99 -36.92
C ALA A 250 92.79 12.97 -37.13
N ASP A 251 91.59 12.48 -37.50
CA ASP A 251 90.46 13.32 -37.93
C ASP A 251 89.80 14.17 -36.81
N ASN A 252 90.23 13.97 -35.57
CA ASN A 252 89.56 14.47 -34.37
C ASN A 252 89.45 16.01 -34.27
N SER A 253 90.38 16.78 -34.85
CA SER A 253 90.56 18.19 -34.48
C SER A 253 89.38 19.11 -34.87
N ALA A 254 88.86 18.98 -36.10
CA ALA A 254 87.73 19.78 -36.56
C ALA A 254 86.41 19.31 -35.94
N LEU A 255 86.21 17.99 -35.86
CA LEU A 255 85.06 17.37 -35.20
C LEU A 255 84.94 17.83 -33.73
N LEU A 256 86.06 17.89 -33.00
CA LEU A 256 86.11 18.38 -31.62
C LEU A 256 85.70 19.85 -31.45
N GLN A 257 85.76 20.70 -32.49
CA GLN A 257 85.23 22.07 -32.40
C GLN A 257 83.73 22.14 -32.63
N GLN A 258 83.20 21.43 -33.64
CA GLN A 258 81.76 21.34 -33.87
C GLN A 258 81.05 20.69 -32.67
N VAL A 259 81.57 19.55 -32.19
CA VAL A 259 81.06 18.85 -30.99
C VAL A 259 81.08 19.74 -29.75
N ARG A 260 82.04 20.69 -29.62
CA ARG A 260 82.03 21.65 -28.49
C ARG A 260 80.88 22.65 -28.56
N GLN A 261 80.51 23.14 -29.75
CA GLN A 261 79.37 24.05 -29.91
C GLN A 261 78.04 23.32 -29.75
N GLU A 262 77.91 22.12 -30.32
CA GLU A 262 76.75 21.24 -30.13
C GLU A 262 76.58 20.86 -28.65
N MET A 263 77.66 20.52 -27.95
CA MET A 263 77.64 20.28 -26.49
C MET A 263 77.20 21.50 -25.68
N GLN A 264 77.56 22.73 -26.08
CA GLN A 264 77.09 23.95 -25.39
C GLN A 264 75.59 24.17 -25.59
N GLN A 265 75.09 24.07 -26.83
CA GLN A 265 73.65 24.19 -27.11
C GLN A 265 72.85 23.07 -26.41
N LEU A 266 73.38 21.85 -26.39
CA LEU A 266 72.79 20.71 -25.70
C LEU A 266 72.79 20.91 -24.17
N GLN A 267 73.84 21.49 -23.59
CA GLN A 267 73.90 21.87 -22.17
C GLN A 267 72.84 22.93 -21.82
N GLU A 268 72.64 23.95 -22.66
CA GLU A 268 71.59 24.96 -22.44
C GLU A 268 70.19 24.36 -22.54
N GLN A 269 69.93 23.53 -23.56
CA GLN A 269 68.67 22.81 -23.73
C GLN A 269 68.39 21.87 -22.55
N HIS A 270 69.38 21.09 -22.10
CA HIS A 270 69.26 20.27 -20.89
C HIS A 270 69.07 21.11 -19.62
N ALA A 271 69.75 22.26 -19.46
CA ALA A 271 69.54 23.14 -18.32
C ALA A 271 68.12 23.75 -18.27
N VAL A 272 67.51 24.01 -19.43
CA VAL A 272 66.09 24.41 -19.52
C VAL A 272 65.17 23.24 -19.22
N ALA A 273 65.42 22.06 -19.81
CA ALA A 273 64.62 20.85 -19.57
C ALA A 273 64.63 20.42 -18.10
N ILE A 274 65.80 20.43 -17.45
CA ILE A 274 65.95 20.15 -16.01
C ILE A 274 65.13 21.15 -15.17
N LYS A 275 65.16 22.45 -15.49
CA LYS A 275 64.36 23.47 -14.78
C LYS A 275 62.85 23.30 -15.01
N GLN A 276 62.42 22.79 -16.16
CA GLN A 276 61.02 22.47 -16.43
C GLN A 276 60.57 21.20 -15.68
N GLU A 277 61.37 20.15 -15.70
CA GLU A 277 61.06 18.89 -15.01
C GLU A 277 61.13 19.06 -13.48
N GLN A 278 62.07 19.84 -12.94
CA GLN A 278 62.08 20.24 -11.52
C GLN A 278 60.77 20.94 -11.11
N ARG A 279 60.24 21.85 -11.95
CA ARG A 279 58.94 22.51 -11.70
C ARG A 279 57.75 21.54 -11.81
N ARG A 280 57.86 20.50 -12.63
CA ARG A 280 56.85 19.43 -12.75
C ARG A 280 56.88 18.51 -11.55
N VAL A 281 58.06 18.08 -11.11
CA VAL A 281 58.31 17.27 -9.91
C VAL A 281 57.79 18.00 -8.67
N LEU A 282 58.12 19.28 -8.45
CA LEU A 282 57.63 20.04 -7.30
C LEU A 282 56.08 20.14 -7.26
N ARG A 283 55.42 20.31 -8.41
CA ARG A 283 53.95 20.31 -8.48
C ARG A 283 53.35 18.93 -8.18
N ALA A 284 53.97 17.86 -8.69
CA ALA A 284 53.57 16.49 -8.38
C ALA A 284 53.80 16.15 -6.91
N GLU A 285 54.88 16.65 -6.31
CA GLU A 285 55.18 16.50 -4.89
C GLU A 285 54.18 17.28 -4.02
N GLU A 286 53.83 18.52 -4.36
CA GLU A 286 52.77 19.26 -3.67
C GLU A 286 51.41 18.54 -3.76
N GLN A 287 51.07 17.98 -4.92
CA GLN A 287 49.83 17.21 -5.09
C GLN A 287 49.86 15.92 -4.26
N SER A 288 50.98 15.20 -4.27
CA SER A 288 51.21 14.00 -3.46
C SER A 288 51.12 14.29 -1.96
N ARG A 289 51.77 15.35 -1.48
CA ARG A 289 51.69 15.80 -0.07
C ARG A 289 50.27 16.17 0.35
N ARG A 290 49.49 16.83 -0.53
CA ARG A 290 48.07 17.14 -0.25
C ARG A 290 47.19 15.88 -0.22
N GLN A 291 47.44 14.92 -1.09
CA GLN A 291 46.76 13.62 -1.06
C GLN A 291 47.13 12.83 0.20
N ALA A 292 48.42 12.79 0.57
CA ALA A 292 48.90 12.15 1.79
C ALA A 292 48.24 12.73 3.04
N ALA A 293 48.18 14.06 3.18
CA ALA A 293 47.49 14.72 4.29
C ALA A 293 45.98 14.36 4.36
N LEU A 294 45.27 14.36 3.22
CA LEU A 294 43.86 13.95 3.18
C LEU A 294 43.65 12.45 3.49
N HIS A 295 44.65 11.61 3.23
CA HIS A 295 44.65 10.21 3.64
C HIS A 295 44.98 10.05 5.13
N GLU A 296 45.91 10.83 5.67
CA GLU A 296 46.27 10.88 7.09
C GLU A 296 45.09 11.37 7.95
N ASP A 297 44.44 12.47 7.58
CA ASP A 297 43.19 12.96 8.19
C ASP A 297 42.10 11.86 8.19
N ARG A 298 41.95 11.14 7.07
CA ARG A 298 40.97 10.06 6.94
C ARG A 298 41.33 8.85 7.81
N VAL A 299 42.61 8.50 7.94
CA VAL A 299 43.09 7.43 8.81
C VAL A 299 42.87 7.80 10.28
N ALA A 300 43.26 9.00 10.71
CA ALA A 300 43.04 9.48 12.08
C ALA A 300 41.53 9.48 12.46
N ASN A 301 40.65 9.86 11.53
CA ASN A 301 39.19 9.79 11.72
C ASN A 301 38.65 8.34 11.80
N LEU A 302 39.31 7.38 11.15
CA LEU A 302 38.96 5.95 11.26
C LEU A 302 39.52 5.34 12.55
N GLU A 303 40.74 5.70 12.95
CA GLU A 303 41.36 5.29 14.21
C GLU A 303 40.60 5.81 15.43
N ALA A 304 40.12 7.06 15.39
CA ALA A 304 39.23 7.61 16.43
C ALA A 304 37.95 6.78 16.58
N ARG A 305 37.27 6.46 15.46
CA ARG A 305 36.06 5.61 15.47
C ARG A 305 36.36 4.18 15.90
N LEU A 306 37.53 3.63 15.56
CA LEU A 306 37.96 2.31 16.04
C LEU A 306 38.25 2.33 17.55
N ALA A 307 38.76 3.42 18.10
CA ALA A 307 38.92 3.60 19.54
C ALA A 307 37.57 3.74 20.26
N GLU A 308 36.62 4.48 19.69
CA GLU A 308 35.22 4.56 20.18
C GLU A 308 34.55 3.18 20.19
N LEU A 309 34.68 2.41 19.11
CA LEU A 309 34.15 1.04 19.00
C LEU A 309 34.87 0.07 19.94
N SER A 310 36.18 0.18 20.11
CA SER A 310 36.93 -0.66 21.06
C SER A 310 36.54 -0.35 22.51
N SER A 311 36.24 0.92 22.82
CA SER A 311 35.72 1.34 24.12
C SER A 311 34.30 0.82 24.36
N SER A 312 33.41 0.87 23.37
CA SER A 312 32.05 0.34 23.51
C SER A 312 32.04 -1.19 23.66
N VAL A 313 32.81 -1.92 22.85
CA VAL A 313 33.00 -3.38 23.00
C VAL A 313 33.61 -3.71 24.37
N GLY A 314 34.63 -2.98 24.83
CA GLY A 314 35.22 -3.17 26.16
C GLY A 314 34.23 -2.92 27.31
N ASN A 315 33.25 -2.02 27.13
CA ASN A 315 32.16 -1.83 28.09
C ASN A 315 31.14 -2.97 28.05
N TYR A 316 30.81 -3.50 26.86
CA TYR A 316 29.94 -4.67 26.73
C TYR A 316 30.57 -5.95 27.30
N ASP A 317 31.88 -6.18 27.11
CA ASP A 317 32.57 -7.34 27.70
C ASP A 317 32.67 -7.24 29.23
N ARG A 318 32.86 -6.03 29.80
CA ARG A 318 32.77 -5.81 31.25
C ARG A 318 31.37 -6.09 31.79
N LEU A 319 30.32 -5.61 31.12
CA LEU A 319 28.94 -5.91 31.50
C LEU A 319 28.64 -7.41 31.43
N ARG A 320 29.13 -8.08 30.38
CA ARG A 320 29.03 -9.53 30.21
C ARG A 320 29.80 -10.33 31.27
N GLN A 321 30.94 -9.82 31.76
CA GLN A 321 31.65 -10.39 32.92
C GLN A 321 30.83 -10.23 34.20
N GLN A 322 30.28 -9.04 34.45
CA GLN A 322 29.40 -8.78 35.59
C GLN A 322 28.14 -9.67 35.55
N ASP A 323 27.53 -9.87 34.39
CA ASP A 323 26.39 -10.79 34.21
C ASP A 323 26.79 -12.25 34.43
N GLN A 324 28.00 -12.66 34.04
CA GLN A 324 28.52 -13.99 34.35
C GLN A 324 28.74 -14.17 35.85
N GLU A 325 29.33 -13.19 36.55
CA GLU A 325 29.49 -13.19 38.01
C GLU A 325 28.12 -13.27 38.72
N ASN A 326 27.14 -12.48 38.28
CA ASN A 326 25.75 -12.54 38.78
C ASN A 326 25.14 -13.94 38.56
N ILE A 327 25.30 -14.52 37.37
CA ILE A 327 24.82 -15.89 37.07
C ILE A 327 25.55 -16.94 37.93
N HIS A 328 26.83 -16.77 38.22
CA HIS A 328 27.58 -17.66 39.09
C HIS A 328 27.13 -17.55 40.55
N ALA A 329 26.86 -16.35 41.06
CA ALA A 329 26.29 -16.13 42.39
C ALA A 329 24.88 -16.74 42.51
N LEU A 330 24.01 -16.54 41.51
CA LEU A 330 22.67 -17.16 41.47
C LEU A 330 22.74 -18.69 41.36
N LYS A 331 23.73 -19.24 40.66
CA LYS A 331 23.99 -20.70 40.63
C LYS A 331 24.49 -21.23 41.96
N GLN A 332 25.32 -20.47 42.70
CA GLN A 332 25.74 -20.85 44.05
C GLN A 332 24.53 -20.84 45.00
N GLN A 333 23.70 -19.81 44.99
CA GLN A 333 22.45 -19.76 45.77
C GLN A 333 21.48 -20.89 45.41
N LEU A 334 21.31 -21.19 44.12
CA LEU A 334 20.52 -22.35 43.68
C LEU A 334 21.11 -23.67 44.16
N HIS A 335 22.44 -23.82 44.18
CA HIS A 335 23.08 -25.04 44.65
C HIS A 335 23.07 -25.17 46.19
N GLU A 336 23.12 -24.07 46.93
CA GLU A 336 22.89 -24.05 48.39
C GLU A 336 21.44 -24.44 48.72
N LEU A 337 20.47 -23.92 47.96
CA LEU A 337 19.06 -24.32 48.04
C LEU A 337 18.89 -25.80 47.66
N GLU A 338 19.53 -26.28 46.59
CA GLU A 338 19.50 -27.68 46.14
C GLU A 338 20.13 -28.62 47.18
N GLN A 339 21.26 -28.26 47.79
CA GLN A 339 21.85 -29.01 48.91
C GLN A 339 20.91 -29.04 50.12
N SER A 340 20.19 -27.95 50.42
CA SER A 340 19.19 -27.95 51.51
C SER A 340 18.00 -28.86 51.23
N HIS A 341 17.55 -28.97 49.98
CA HIS A 341 16.49 -29.91 49.56
C HIS A 341 16.99 -31.37 49.51
N SER A 342 18.20 -31.60 48.99
CA SER A 342 18.85 -32.91 48.91
C SER A 342 19.06 -33.57 50.27
N ARG A 343 19.05 -32.78 51.36
CA ARG A 343 19.11 -33.28 52.74
C ARG A 343 17.81 -33.91 53.27
N GLN A 344 16.73 -33.99 52.48
CA GLN A 344 15.40 -34.47 52.92
C GLN A 344 14.73 -35.53 52.01
N ALA A 345 15.40 -36.64 51.65
CA ALA A 345 14.72 -37.90 51.26
C ALA A 345 15.67 -39.14 51.20
N PRO A 346 15.32 -40.29 51.81
CA PRO A 346 16.01 -41.58 51.59
C PRO A 346 15.13 -42.63 50.85
N ALA A 347 15.72 -43.52 50.04
CA ALA A 347 14.97 -44.62 49.38
C ALA A 347 15.80 -45.89 49.02
N VAL A 348 15.51 -47.00 49.72
CA VAL A 348 15.36 -48.42 49.27
C VAL A 348 16.52 -49.15 48.51
N ALA A 349 16.55 -50.50 48.58
CA ALA A 349 17.66 -51.39 48.16
C ALA A 349 17.19 -52.71 47.46
N LEU A 350 18.02 -53.78 47.47
CA LEU A 350 17.89 -55.17 46.88
C LEU A 350 18.49 -55.33 45.45
N LEU A 351 19.11 -56.43 44.98
CA LEU A 351 19.43 -57.82 45.43
C LEU A 351 20.94 -58.14 45.17
N SER A 352 21.67 -59.20 45.60
CA SER A 352 21.44 -60.51 46.28
C SER A 352 21.36 -61.78 45.39
N ASP A 353 22.39 -62.65 45.40
CA ASP A 353 22.48 -63.98 44.71
C ASP A 353 23.59 -64.90 45.33
N SER A 354 23.39 -66.22 45.50
CA SER A 354 24.40 -67.23 45.96
C SER A 354 23.91 -68.70 45.98
N ASP A 355 24.88 -69.65 45.96
CA ASP A 355 24.91 -71.04 46.52
C ASP A 355 24.98 -72.24 45.55
N ALA A 356 26.19 -72.83 45.43
CA ALA A 356 26.46 -74.24 45.10
C ALA A 356 27.91 -74.64 45.48
N ASP A 357 28.09 -75.58 46.43
CA ASP A 357 29.41 -75.89 47.00
C ASP A 357 30.32 -76.74 46.09
N MET A 358 31.47 -76.19 45.71
CA MET A 358 32.49 -76.86 44.91
C MET A 358 33.12 -78.08 45.62
N ALA A 359 33.17 -78.08 46.95
CA ALA A 359 33.84 -79.13 47.73
C ALA A 359 33.19 -80.52 47.56
N GLY A 360 31.86 -80.61 47.59
CA GLY A 360 31.14 -81.88 47.45
C GLY A 360 31.35 -82.55 46.09
N LEU A 361 31.63 -81.77 45.04
CA LEU A 361 31.95 -82.29 43.72
C LEU A 361 33.35 -82.93 43.67
N VAL A 362 34.30 -82.40 44.45
CA VAL A 362 35.69 -82.90 44.51
C VAL A 362 35.77 -84.25 45.24
N ASP A 363 35.10 -84.40 46.37
CA ASP A 363 35.11 -85.65 47.15
C ASP A 363 34.54 -86.83 46.36
N GLU A 364 33.48 -86.61 45.58
CA GLU A 364 32.88 -87.65 44.73
C GLU A 364 33.82 -88.07 43.58
N ILE A 365 34.57 -87.13 43.00
CA ILE A 365 35.64 -87.42 42.02
C ILE A 365 36.77 -88.24 42.65
N VAL A 366 37.19 -87.91 43.88
CA VAL A 366 38.21 -88.68 44.62
C VAL A 366 37.70 -90.11 44.92
N ARG A 367 36.43 -90.25 45.32
CA ARG A 367 35.79 -91.55 45.55
C ARG A 367 35.79 -92.42 44.30
N LEU A 368 35.41 -91.86 43.15
CA LEU A 368 35.42 -92.55 41.86
C LEU A 368 36.84 -92.95 41.41
N LYS A 369 37.83 -92.05 41.56
CA LYS A 369 39.24 -92.32 41.26
C LYS A 369 39.80 -93.52 42.05
N GLN A 370 39.50 -93.59 43.35
CA GLN A 370 39.92 -94.73 44.19
C GLN A 370 39.23 -96.04 43.80
N LEU A 371 37.98 -95.97 43.34
CA LEU A 371 37.21 -97.13 42.87
C LEU A 371 37.79 -97.68 41.56
N LEU A 372 38.17 -96.80 40.63
CA LEU A 372 38.83 -97.15 39.36
C LEU A 372 40.19 -97.82 39.58
N ILE A 373 41.01 -97.31 40.50
CA ILE A 373 42.31 -97.91 40.87
C ILE A 373 42.12 -99.33 41.43
N LYS A 374 41.13 -99.51 42.32
CA LYS A 374 40.77 -100.83 42.90
C LYS A 374 40.24 -101.81 41.86
N ALA A 375 39.56 -101.34 40.82
CA ALA A 375 39.10 -102.16 39.71
C ALA A 375 40.27 -102.57 38.79
N ASN A 376 41.15 -101.63 38.42
CA ASN A 376 42.31 -101.91 37.58
C ASN A 376 43.25 -102.96 38.21
N ALA A 377 43.52 -102.82 39.51
CA ALA A 377 44.33 -103.77 40.29
C ALA A 377 43.70 -105.17 40.49
N ARG A 378 42.43 -105.37 40.08
CA ARG A 378 41.74 -106.67 40.06
C ARG A 378 41.53 -107.23 38.65
N SER A 379 41.96 -106.51 37.62
CA SER A 379 41.87 -106.96 36.23
C SER A 379 43.05 -107.87 35.88
N ALA A 380 42.83 -108.84 34.97
CA ALA A 380 43.90 -109.73 34.49
C ALA A 380 44.93 -109.05 33.57
N HIS A 381 44.62 -107.83 33.09
CA HIS A 381 45.49 -106.98 32.28
C HIS A 381 45.44 -105.56 32.84
N PRO A 382 46.31 -105.20 33.81
CA PRO A 382 46.33 -103.86 34.38
C PRO A 382 46.69 -102.84 33.30
N LEU A 383 45.77 -101.91 33.04
CA LEU A 383 45.99 -100.79 32.12
C LEU A 383 46.84 -99.72 32.81
N ASP A 384 47.74 -99.09 32.06
CA ASP A 384 48.54 -97.99 32.59
C ASP A 384 47.68 -96.72 32.71
N LEU A 385 47.15 -96.50 33.91
CA LEU A 385 46.34 -95.32 34.24
C LEU A 385 47.14 -94.01 34.20
N SER A 386 48.48 -94.03 34.12
CA SER A 386 49.29 -92.81 34.08
C SER A 386 49.01 -91.95 32.84
N HIS A 387 48.78 -92.56 31.68
CA HIS A 387 48.51 -91.83 30.44
C HIS A 387 47.03 -91.35 30.30
N VAL A 388 46.14 -91.81 31.18
CA VAL A 388 44.69 -91.44 31.16
C VAL A 388 44.32 -90.51 32.32
N LEU A 389 44.97 -90.64 33.49
CA LEU A 389 44.77 -89.75 34.64
C LEU A 389 45.90 -88.72 34.82
N GLY A 390 47.00 -88.86 34.09
CA GLY A 390 48.16 -87.96 34.17
C GLY A 390 48.31 -87.11 32.92
N SER A 391 47.66 -85.94 32.90
CA SER A 391 48.03 -84.83 31.99
C SER A 391 49.32 -84.14 32.49
N ASN A 392 50.30 -84.96 32.88
CA ASN A 392 51.45 -84.59 33.70
C ASN A 392 52.73 -84.44 32.87
N SER A 393 52.62 -84.33 31.55
CA SER A 393 53.72 -83.91 30.67
C SER A 393 53.88 -82.39 30.75
N THR A 394 54.35 -81.91 31.91
CA THR A 394 54.41 -80.48 32.29
C THR A 394 55.36 -79.63 31.44
N ALA A 395 56.01 -80.18 30.42
CA ALA A 395 56.65 -79.42 29.36
C ALA A 395 55.66 -79.14 28.21
N ALA A 396 55.12 -80.20 27.58
CA ALA A 396 54.20 -80.07 26.45
C ALA A 396 52.84 -79.44 26.84
N THR A 397 52.35 -79.69 28.07
CA THR A 397 51.16 -79.00 28.57
C THR A 397 51.45 -77.58 29.04
N ALA A 398 52.68 -77.25 29.45
CA ALA A 398 53.04 -75.87 29.76
C ALA A 398 53.14 -75.01 28.48
N ASP A 399 53.85 -75.46 27.44
CA ASP A 399 53.92 -74.72 26.17
C ASP A 399 52.53 -74.57 25.54
N SER A 400 51.70 -75.62 25.58
CA SER A 400 50.32 -75.58 25.10
C SER A 400 49.42 -74.66 25.95
N HIS A 401 49.55 -74.68 27.29
CA HIS A 401 48.79 -73.79 28.17
C HIS A 401 49.23 -72.33 28.01
N VAL A 402 50.54 -72.05 27.97
CA VAL A 402 51.08 -70.70 27.76
C VAL A 402 50.68 -70.18 26.37
N HIS A 403 50.66 -71.03 25.34
CA HIS A 403 50.16 -70.62 24.03
C HIS A 403 48.65 -70.39 24.03
N CYS A 404 47.86 -71.23 24.70
CA CYS A 404 46.42 -71.04 24.90
C CYS A 404 46.11 -69.77 25.70
N GLU A 405 46.89 -69.47 26.72
CA GLU A 405 46.77 -68.29 27.57
C GLU A 405 47.16 -67.01 26.83
N GLN A 406 48.22 -67.06 25.99
CA GLN A 406 48.55 -65.98 25.05
C GLN A 406 47.46 -65.78 23.98
N GLN A 407 46.87 -66.87 23.46
CA GLN A 407 45.72 -66.78 22.55
C GLN A 407 44.52 -66.15 23.26
N LEU A 408 44.17 -66.59 24.47
CA LEU A 408 43.10 -65.99 25.28
C LEU A 408 43.36 -64.51 25.59
N GLN A 409 44.57 -64.13 26.00
CA GLN A 409 44.94 -62.73 26.24
C GLN A 409 44.83 -61.88 24.95
N SER A 410 45.29 -62.39 23.80
CA SER A 410 45.17 -61.68 22.51
C SER A 410 43.72 -61.59 22.01
N LEU A 411 42.92 -62.64 22.20
CA LEU A 411 41.48 -62.64 21.94
C LEU A 411 40.75 -61.66 22.86
N GLN A 412 41.12 -61.58 24.13
CA GLN A 412 40.53 -60.67 25.10
C GLN A 412 40.90 -59.20 24.80
N GLN A 413 42.13 -58.92 24.38
CA GLN A 413 42.52 -57.61 23.82
C GLN A 413 41.75 -57.28 22.53
N SER A 414 41.52 -58.26 21.65
CA SER A 414 40.70 -58.08 20.44
C SER A 414 39.22 -57.79 20.78
N LEU A 415 38.69 -58.46 21.81
CA LEU A 415 37.33 -58.28 22.31
C LEU A 415 37.16 -56.89 22.94
N ASP A 416 38.12 -56.44 23.75
CA ASP A 416 38.07 -55.15 24.44
C ASP A 416 38.30 -53.97 23.48
N SER A 417 39.17 -54.11 22.48
CA SER A 417 39.28 -53.13 21.39
C SER A 417 38.02 -53.10 20.52
N ALA A 418 37.37 -54.25 20.24
CA ALA A 418 36.07 -54.30 19.56
C ALA A 418 34.94 -53.65 20.39
N LYS A 419 34.92 -53.84 21.72
CA LYS A 419 33.99 -53.12 22.63
C LYS A 419 34.21 -51.61 22.56
N GLN A 420 35.46 -51.15 22.62
CA GLN A 420 35.80 -49.72 22.50
C GLN A 420 35.37 -49.13 21.15
N GLN A 421 35.62 -49.84 20.04
CA GLN A 421 35.15 -49.44 18.71
C GLN A 421 33.61 -49.38 18.64
N ARG A 422 32.90 -50.36 19.22
CA ARG A 422 31.44 -50.36 19.29
C ARG A 422 30.92 -49.16 20.09
N GLN A 423 31.51 -48.87 21.24
CA GLN A 423 31.13 -47.71 22.07
C GLN A 423 31.39 -46.37 21.35
N GLN A 424 32.49 -46.24 20.59
CA GLN A 424 32.74 -45.06 19.76
C GLN A 424 31.73 -44.93 18.60
N LEU A 425 31.27 -46.05 18.02
CA LEU A 425 30.22 -46.04 17.00
C LEU A 425 28.84 -45.70 17.59
N GLU A 426 28.51 -46.22 18.78
CA GLU A 426 27.31 -45.85 19.54
C GLU A 426 27.29 -44.35 19.84
N GLN A 427 28.39 -43.77 20.34
CA GLN A 427 28.54 -42.33 20.59
C GLN A 427 28.38 -41.50 19.30
N LYS A 428 29.02 -41.91 18.19
CA LYS A 428 28.87 -41.24 16.88
C LYS A 428 27.43 -41.31 16.37
N THR A 429 26.74 -42.43 16.58
CA THR A 429 25.34 -42.61 16.20
C THR A 429 24.42 -41.70 17.01
N GLN A 430 24.65 -41.57 18.33
CA GLN A 430 23.91 -40.66 19.20
C GLN A 430 24.12 -39.19 18.79
N LEU A 431 25.35 -38.78 18.48
CA LEU A 431 25.65 -37.43 17.97
C LEU A 431 25.00 -37.16 16.60
N GLN A 432 24.90 -38.15 15.73
CA GLN A 432 24.17 -38.04 14.47
C GLN A 432 22.65 -37.94 14.69
N GLN A 433 22.09 -38.69 15.64
CA GLN A 433 20.68 -38.60 16.01
C GLN A 433 20.30 -37.22 16.57
N THR A 434 21.10 -36.64 17.48
CA THR A 434 20.83 -35.28 17.99
C THR A 434 21.03 -34.21 16.91
N HIS A 435 21.97 -34.40 15.98
CA HIS A 435 22.09 -33.49 14.84
C HIS A 435 20.88 -33.59 13.89
N ILE A 436 20.40 -34.81 13.59
CA ILE A 436 19.17 -35.01 12.80
C ILE A 436 17.96 -34.37 13.49
N GLN A 437 17.82 -34.52 14.82
CA GLN A 437 16.74 -33.89 15.58
C GLN A 437 16.80 -32.35 15.46
N THR A 438 17.94 -31.73 15.71
CA THR A 438 18.09 -30.27 15.59
C THR A 438 17.85 -29.75 14.16
N LEU A 439 18.15 -30.54 13.13
CA LEU A 439 17.78 -30.23 11.75
C LEU A 439 16.27 -30.35 11.51
N GLN A 440 15.60 -31.38 12.05
CA GLN A 440 14.15 -31.54 11.97
C GLN A 440 13.43 -30.39 12.68
N ASP A 441 13.87 -30.01 13.88
CA ASP A 441 13.31 -28.89 14.65
C ASP A 441 13.49 -27.57 13.89
N LYS A 442 14.67 -27.35 13.27
CA LYS A 442 14.91 -26.18 12.41
C LYS A 442 14.02 -26.16 11.16
N VAL A 443 13.77 -27.31 10.53
CA VAL A 443 12.82 -27.41 9.41
C VAL A 443 11.39 -27.12 9.87
N GLN A 444 10.96 -27.59 11.05
CA GLN A 444 9.64 -27.25 11.60
C GLN A 444 9.50 -25.74 11.88
N VAL A 445 10.54 -25.07 12.37
CA VAL A 445 10.52 -23.61 12.57
C VAL A 445 10.47 -22.89 11.22
N LEU A 446 11.31 -23.27 10.25
CA LEU A 446 11.28 -22.68 8.91
C LEU A 446 9.92 -22.83 8.22
N ASN A 447 9.26 -23.99 8.35
CA ASN A 447 7.93 -24.21 7.81
C ASN A 447 6.88 -23.29 8.48
N ARG A 448 6.89 -23.14 9.82
CA ARG A 448 6.01 -22.19 10.52
C ARG A 448 6.22 -20.75 10.05
N ASN A 449 7.47 -20.31 9.90
CA ASN A 449 7.78 -18.98 9.40
C ASN A 449 7.29 -18.77 7.95
N ILE A 450 7.27 -19.82 7.12
CA ILE A 450 6.69 -19.79 5.76
C ILE A 450 5.16 -19.71 5.83
N ASP A 451 4.51 -20.53 6.67
CA ASP A 451 3.05 -20.50 6.89
C ASP A 451 2.57 -19.12 7.40
N GLU A 452 3.35 -18.48 8.27
CA GLU A 452 3.11 -17.13 8.79
C GLU A 452 3.27 -16.07 7.68
N ALA A 453 4.38 -16.09 6.93
CA ALA A 453 4.60 -15.17 5.81
C ALA A 453 3.53 -15.33 4.70
N GLU A 454 3.10 -16.56 4.41
CA GLU A 454 1.98 -16.81 3.49
C GLU A 454 0.68 -16.20 4.02
N GLN A 455 0.40 -16.28 5.32
CA GLN A 455 -0.78 -15.66 5.92
C GLN A 455 -0.72 -14.12 5.87
N GLU A 456 0.45 -13.52 6.12
CA GLU A 456 0.62 -12.07 5.98
C GLU A 456 0.39 -11.62 4.53
N LEU A 457 0.97 -12.30 3.54
CA LEU A 457 0.77 -12.01 2.12
C LEU A 457 -0.69 -12.17 1.69
N LYS A 458 -1.39 -13.20 2.18
CA LYS A 458 -2.85 -13.38 1.97
C LYS A 458 -3.64 -12.21 2.55
N GLN A 459 -3.36 -11.81 3.81
CA GLN A 459 -4.00 -10.66 4.45
C GLN A 459 -3.70 -9.33 3.74
N GLN A 460 -2.47 -9.11 3.26
CA GLN A 460 -2.12 -7.93 2.47
C GLN A 460 -2.89 -7.91 1.14
N GLY A 461 -2.97 -9.06 0.45
CA GLY A 461 -3.78 -9.22 -0.76
C GLY A 461 -5.27 -8.99 -0.55
N ASP A 462 -5.82 -9.41 0.60
CA ASP A 462 -7.20 -9.12 0.99
C ASP A 462 -7.42 -7.64 1.27
N LYS A 463 -6.53 -6.98 2.03
CA LYS A 463 -6.56 -5.53 2.29
C LYS A 463 -6.55 -4.73 0.97
N MET A 464 -5.67 -5.08 0.03
CA MET A 464 -5.61 -4.43 -1.29
C MET A 464 -6.85 -4.69 -2.14
N ARG A 465 -7.42 -5.91 -2.12
CA ARG A 465 -8.70 -6.20 -2.78
C ARG A 465 -9.89 -5.45 -2.16
N GLN A 466 -9.89 -5.24 -0.84
CA GLN A 466 -10.89 -4.41 -0.16
C GLN A 466 -10.75 -2.92 -0.52
N ALA A 467 -9.53 -2.37 -0.51
CA ALA A 467 -9.27 -0.99 -0.92
C ALA A 467 -9.71 -0.72 -2.38
N LEU A 468 -9.37 -1.62 -3.31
CA LEU A 468 -9.83 -1.55 -4.70
C LEU A 468 -11.36 -1.63 -4.84
N LYS A 469 -12.05 -2.38 -3.95
CA LYS A 469 -13.51 -2.42 -3.92
C LYS A 469 -14.12 -1.13 -3.37
N GLN A 470 -13.52 -0.53 -2.34
CA GLN A 470 -13.96 0.76 -1.78
C GLN A 470 -13.78 1.89 -2.79
N GLU A 471 -12.63 1.97 -3.46
CA GLU A 471 -12.42 2.96 -4.53
C GLU A 471 -13.42 2.78 -5.67
N ARG A 472 -13.66 1.54 -6.14
CA ARG A 472 -14.69 1.28 -7.15
C ARG A 472 -16.09 1.73 -6.72
N ALA A 473 -16.44 1.60 -5.44
CA ALA A 473 -17.70 2.11 -4.91
C ALA A 473 -17.76 3.65 -4.94
N LYS A 474 -16.73 4.34 -4.43
CA LYS A 474 -16.63 5.82 -4.48
C LYS A 474 -16.75 6.37 -5.91
N TRP A 475 -16.08 5.72 -6.89
CA TRP A 475 -16.17 6.13 -8.30
C TRP A 475 -17.54 5.83 -8.93
N GLN A 476 -18.28 4.83 -8.44
CA GLN A 476 -19.68 4.59 -8.84
C GLN A 476 -20.64 5.60 -8.20
N GLU A 477 -20.42 5.96 -6.94
CA GLU A 477 -21.18 6.97 -6.19
C GLU A 477 -20.98 8.36 -6.82
N ALA A 478 -19.75 8.83 -6.98
CA ALA A 478 -19.43 10.10 -7.61
C ALA A 478 -19.93 10.20 -9.08
N LYS A 479 -19.94 9.06 -9.80
CA LYS A 479 -20.57 8.98 -11.12
C LYS A 479 -22.10 9.19 -11.02
N ALA A 480 -22.77 8.50 -10.10
CA ALA A 480 -24.21 8.62 -9.90
C ALA A 480 -24.62 10.02 -9.41
N GLU A 481 -23.78 10.68 -8.60
CA GLU A 481 -23.95 12.07 -8.21
C GLU A 481 -23.89 13.02 -9.42
N LEU A 482 -22.91 12.85 -10.32
CA LEU A 482 -22.79 13.63 -11.55
C LEU A 482 -23.96 13.38 -12.54
N GLU A 483 -24.41 12.13 -12.67
CA GLU A 483 -25.60 11.77 -13.46
C GLU A 483 -26.88 12.38 -12.84
N ASN A 484 -27.00 12.46 -11.51
CA ASN A 484 -28.10 13.15 -10.85
C ASN A 484 -28.01 14.68 -10.99
N GLU A 485 -26.83 15.28 -10.85
CA GLU A 485 -26.62 16.73 -11.06
C GLU A 485 -27.02 17.15 -12.48
N THR A 486 -26.55 16.42 -13.50
CA THR A 486 -26.86 16.72 -14.90
C THR A 486 -28.35 16.55 -15.18
N ARG A 487 -29.00 15.54 -14.58
CA ARG A 487 -30.46 15.36 -14.64
C ARG A 487 -31.22 16.50 -13.96
N CYS A 488 -30.78 16.99 -12.81
CA CYS A 488 -31.40 18.14 -12.14
C CYS A 488 -31.27 19.42 -12.99
N LYS A 489 -30.08 19.70 -13.53
CA LYS A 489 -29.83 20.83 -14.44
C LYS A 489 -30.69 20.76 -15.71
N LEU A 490 -30.90 19.56 -16.25
CA LEU A 490 -31.81 19.32 -17.38
C LEU A 490 -33.27 19.61 -17.00
N ASN A 491 -33.75 19.09 -15.86
CA ASN A 491 -35.11 19.37 -15.37
C ASN A 491 -35.34 20.89 -15.13
N GLU A 492 -34.33 21.62 -14.65
CA GLU A 492 -34.39 23.08 -14.47
C GLU A 492 -34.51 23.82 -15.80
N LEU A 493 -33.71 23.44 -16.81
CA LEU A 493 -33.80 24.00 -18.16
C LEU A 493 -35.14 23.70 -18.82
N GLU A 494 -35.68 22.48 -18.67
CA GLU A 494 -37.02 22.14 -19.14
C GLU A 494 -38.10 23.00 -18.46
N GLN A 495 -38.02 23.21 -17.15
CA GLN A 495 -38.96 24.09 -16.44
C GLN A 495 -38.85 25.56 -16.89
N LEU A 496 -37.64 26.07 -17.14
CA LEU A 496 -37.45 27.43 -17.67
C LEU A 496 -38.04 27.57 -19.07
N LEU A 497 -37.83 26.58 -19.94
CA LEU A 497 -38.38 26.53 -21.29
C LEU A 497 -39.91 26.35 -21.30
N GLN A 498 -40.48 25.57 -20.37
CA GLN A 498 -41.93 25.50 -20.14
C GLN A 498 -42.50 26.86 -19.67
N LYS A 499 -41.84 27.54 -18.72
CA LYS A 499 -42.22 28.88 -18.26
C LYS A 499 -42.11 29.93 -19.38
N GLN A 500 -41.13 29.81 -20.27
CA GLN A 500 -41.02 30.66 -21.47
C GLN A 500 -42.15 30.38 -22.46
N ARG A 501 -42.49 29.11 -22.73
CA ARG A 501 -43.64 28.74 -23.57
C ARG A 501 -44.96 29.26 -22.99
N GLN A 502 -45.17 29.13 -21.68
CA GLN A 502 -46.34 29.67 -20.98
C GLN A 502 -46.45 31.19 -21.11
N ARG A 503 -45.35 31.94 -20.85
CA ARG A 503 -45.32 33.40 -21.04
C ARG A 503 -45.56 33.81 -22.49
N SER A 504 -45.01 33.07 -23.45
CA SER A 504 -45.20 33.34 -24.88
C SER A 504 -46.64 33.07 -25.32
N LEU A 505 -47.29 32.04 -24.76
CA LEU A 505 -48.69 31.72 -25.01
C LEU A 505 -49.60 32.77 -24.36
N GLN A 506 -49.33 33.19 -23.12
CA GLN A 506 -50.05 34.30 -22.47
C GLN A 506 -49.94 35.61 -23.26
N LEU A 507 -48.75 35.94 -23.77
CA LEU A 507 -48.56 37.14 -24.60
C LEU A 507 -49.28 37.02 -25.96
N LEU A 508 -49.38 35.81 -26.54
CA LEU A 508 -50.22 35.56 -27.71
C LEU A 508 -51.71 35.67 -27.38
N ASP A 509 -52.18 35.14 -26.26
CA ASP A 509 -53.57 35.27 -25.79
C ASP A 509 -53.94 36.74 -25.52
N GLU A 510 -53.03 37.52 -24.94
CA GLU A 510 -53.16 38.97 -24.75
C GLU A 510 -53.23 39.71 -26.10
N LYS A 511 -52.38 39.33 -27.07
CA LYS A 511 -52.41 39.93 -28.41
C LYS A 511 -53.62 39.50 -29.22
N GLU A 512 -54.12 38.28 -29.06
CA GLU A 512 -55.41 37.86 -29.62
C GLU A 512 -56.58 38.62 -28.99
N GLN A 513 -56.54 38.89 -27.68
CA GLN A 513 -57.55 39.72 -27.01
C GLN A 513 -57.50 41.17 -27.51
N GLU A 514 -56.31 41.75 -27.68
CA GLU A 514 -56.12 43.07 -28.28
C GLU A 514 -56.58 43.11 -29.74
N ILE A 515 -56.30 42.07 -30.54
CA ILE A 515 -56.83 41.94 -31.90
C ILE A 515 -58.36 41.84 -31.87
N LYS A 516 -58.95 41.09 -30.94
CA LYS A 516 -60.42 40.96 -30.82
C LYS A 516 -61.09 42.24 -30.33
N THR A 517 -60.46 43.04 -29.46
CA THR A 517 -60.98 44.36 -29.06
C THR A 517 -60.78 45.42 -30.16
N LEU A 518 -59.69 45.34 -30.93
CA LEU A 518 -59.50 46.17 -32.13
C LEU A 518 -60.48 45.77 -33.25
N GLN A 519 -60.76 44.48 -33.46
CA GLN A 519 -61.76 44.01 -34.42
C GLN A 519 -63.17 44.43 -34.02
N THR A 520 -63.59 44.17 -32.78
CA THR A 520 -64.94 44.56 -32.33
C THR A 520 -65.14 46.07 -32.26
N SER A 521 -64.12 46.86 -31.89
CA SER A 521 -64.20 48.32 -32.01
C SER A 521 -64.22 48.77 -33.47
N PHE A 522 -63.44 48.13 -34.36
CA PHE A 522 -63.50 48.39 -35.80
C PHE A 522 -64.87 48.05 -36.39
N GLU A 523 -65.52 46.94 -36.01
CA GLU A 523 -66.90 46.59 -36.42
C GLU A 523 -67.94 47.59 -35.86
N VAL A 524 -67.74 48.10 -34.64
CA VAL A 524 -68.59 49.15 -34.05
C VAL A 524 -68.45 50.47 -34.81
N PHE A 525 -67.26 50.84 -35.28
CA PHE A 525 -67.03 52.02 -36.11
C PHE A 525 -67.37 51.81 -37.60
N HIS A 526 -67.27 50.57 -38.11
CA HIS A 526 -67.56 50.18 -39.49
C HIS A 526 -68.78 49.25 -39.59
N LYS A 527 -69.91 49.68 -39.01
CA LYS A 527 -71.22 49.19 -39.49
C LYS A 527 -71.37 49.59 -40.97
N PRO A 528 -71.50 48.63 -41.91
CA PRO A 528 -71.39 48.93 -43.33
C PRO A 528 -72.67 49.59 -43.85
N THR A 529 -72.55 50.84 -44.30
CA THR A 529 -73.47 51.41 -45.30
C THR A 529 -72.85 51.15 -46.68
N ALA A 530 -73.53 50.33 -47.48
CA ALA A 530 -73.07 49.66 -48.71
C ALA A 530 -72.00 50.35 -49.59
N THR A 531 -70.98 49.57 -50.02
CA THR A 531 -70.64 49.32 -51.45
C THR A 531 -69.53 48.25 -51.62
N THR A 532 -69.38 47.75 -52.86
CA THR A 532 -68.51 46.64 -53.35
C THR A 532 -67.34 47.18 -54.23
N PRO A 533 -66.45 46.37 -54.87
CA PRO A 533 -65.80 45.06 -54.58
C PRO A 533 -64.24 45.12 -54.71
N LEU A 534 -63.58 44.04 -55.22
CA LEU A 534 -62.14 43.78 -55.50
C LEU A 534 -61.23 43.47 -54.29
N GLU A 535 -60.05 42.83 -54.42
CA GLU A 535 -59.56 41.64 -55.18
C GLU A 535 -58.07 41.37 -54.79
N GLY A 536 -57.50 40.20 -55.12
CA GLY A 536 -56.12 39.80 -54.76
C GLY A 536 -56.10 38.68 -53.69
N ASN A 537 -55.56 37.47 -53.89
CA ASN A 537 -54.39 36.98 -54.65
C ASN A 537 -53.07 37.49 -54.02
N GLU A 538 -52.05 36.67 -53.70
CA GLU A 538 -51.67 35.34 -54.21
C GLU A 538 -51.28 34.31 -53.11
N GLN A 539 -51.10 33.05 -53.53
CA GLN A 539 -50.40 32.01 -52.75
C GLN A 539 -48.88 32.20 -52.84
N PHE A 540 -48.12 31.77 -51.83
CA PHE A 540 -46.73 31.31 -52.07
C PHE A 540 -46.32 30.18 -51.12
N ASN A 541 -45.83 29.08 -51.69
CA ASN A 541 -45.24 27.95 -50.96
C ASN A 541 -43.71 28.11 -50.93
N TYR A 542 -43.07 27.77 -49.81
CA TYR A 542 -41.80 27.02 -49.73
C TYR A 542 -41.66 26.57 -48.25
N SER A 543 -41.54 25.31 -47.84
CA SER A 543 -40.87 24.10 -48.37
C SER A 543 -39.41 23.97 -47.94
N SER A 544 -39.15 22.99 -47.07
CA SER A 544 -37.86 22.32 -46.77
C SER A 544 -36.58 23.12 -46.55
N ASP A 545 -36.07 23.01 -45.32
CA ASP A 545 -34.93 22.13 -45.00
C ASP A 545 -33.62 22.33 -45.80
N ALA A 546 -32.63 22.94 -45.14
CA ALA A 546 -31.22 22.83 -45.47
C ALA A 546 -30.37 22.99 -44.19
N ASP A 547 -29.46 22.05 -43.98
CA ASP A 547 -28.49 22.01 -42.87
C ASP A 547 -27.22 22.85 -43.18
N SER A 548 -26.34 22.93 -42.19
CA SER A 548 -24.87 23.04 -42.30
C SER A 548 -24.18 24.41 -42.34
N VAL A 549 -23.21 24.50 -41.42
CA VAL A 549 -21.88 25.14 -41.49
C VAL A 549 -21.72 26.60 -41.04
N GLU A 550 -20.61 26.79 -40.33
CA GLU A 550 -20.11 28.01 -39.69
C GLU A 550 -19.52 29.00 -40.71
N VAL A 551 -19.65 30.31 -40.44
CA VAL A 551 -18.79 31.34 -41.00
C VAL A 551 -18.39 32.33 -39.91
N GLU A 552 -17.14 32.29 -39.46
CA GLU A 552 -16.52 33.45 -38.80
C GLU A 552 -16.27 34.55 -39.86
N ALA A 553 -16.91 35.71 -39.71
CA ALA A 553 -16.56 36.91 -40.46
C ALA A 553 -16.78 38.16 -39.58
N ALA A 554 -15.71 38.94 -39.38
CA ALA A 554 -15.80 40.21 -38.65
C ALA A 554 -16.41 41.31 -39.53
N GLY A 555 -17.31 42.13 -38.99
CA GLY A 555 -17.95 43.20 -39.75
C GLY A 555 -18.71 44.25 -38.92
N GLU A 556 -18.36 45.51 -39.18
CA GLU A 556 -19.20 46.72 -39.12
C GLU A 556 -19.87 47.16 -37.80
N LEU A 557 -19.30 48.24 -37.23
CA LEU A 557 -19.91 49.09 -36.21
C LEU A 557 -21.20 49.76 -36.76
N ARG A 558 -22.38 49.42 -36.22
CA ARG A 558 -23.55 50.30 -36.32
C ARG A 558 -23.52 51.39 -35.24
N GLN A 559 -22.93 52.54 -35.59
CA GLN A 559 -22.91 53.75 -34.75
C GLN A 559 -24.32 54.36 -34.57
N HIS A 560 -25.08 53.90 -33.57
CA HIS A 560 -26.30 54.60 -33.16
C HIS A 560 -25.95 55.90 -32.40
N LYS A 561 -26.12 57.04 -33.07
CA LYS A 561 -26.01 58.38 -32.47
C LYS A 561 -27.13 58.62 -31.43
N VAL A 562 -26.89 58.25 -30.19
CA VAL A 562 -27.73 58.67 -29.06
C VAL A 562 -27.32 60.09 -28.64
N LYS A 563 -28.28 61.02 -28.64
CA LYS A 563 -28.06 62.41 -28.20
C LYS A 563 -27.81 62.41 -26.68
N PRO A 564 -26.85 63.19 -26.14
CA PRO A 564 -26.50 63.18 -24.72
C PRO A 564 -27.59 63.90 -23.88
N LYS A 565 -28.66 63.18 -23.55
CA LYS A 565 -29.57 63.54 -22.47
C LYS A 565 -28.82 63.32 -21.16
N LYS A 566 -28.81 64.30 -20.25
CA LYS A 566 -28.07 64.22 -18.97
C LYS A 566 -28.62 63.08 -18.11
N LEU A 567 -27.96 61.93 -18.11
CA LEU A 567 -28.25 60.82 -17.19
C LEU A 567 -27.53 61.03 -15.85
N SER A 568 -28.05 60.39 -14.81
CA SER A 568 -27.55 60.56 -13.44
C SER A 568 -26.12 60.00 -13.30
N ILE A 569 -25.30 60.65 -12.46
CA ILE A 569 -23.98 60.13 -12.06
C ILE A 569 -24.08 58.72 -11.45
N SER A 570 -25.24 58.36 -10.89
CA SER A 570 -25.54 57.01 -10.40
C SER A 570 -25.51 55.93 -11.50
N GLU A 571 -26.03 56.23 -12.70
CA GLU A 571 -26.18 55.26 -13.80
C GLU A 571 -24.83 54.92 -14.44
N ASN A 572 -23.96 55.93 -14.62
CA ASN A 572 -22.59 55.71 -15.10
C ASN A 572 -21.78 54.85 -14.12
N CYS A 573 -22.02 54.98 -12.81
CA CYS A 573 -21.39 54.13 -11.80
C CYS A 573 -21.86 52.67 -11.92
N HIS A 574 -23.15 52.43 -12.15
CA HIS A 574 -23.69 51.09 -12.40
C HIS A 574 -23.15 50.48 -13.70
N MET A 575 -23.06 51.25 -14.78
CA MET A 575 -22.53 50.79 -16.06
C MET A 575 -21.04 50.42 -15.96
N LEU A 576 -20.24 51.23 -15.24
CA LEU A 576 -18.83 50.93 -14.98
C LEU A 576 -18.64 49.72 -14.07
N HIS A 577 -19.48 49.56 -13.04
CA HIS A 577 -19.46 48.38 -12.17
C HIS A 577 -19.82 47.12 -12.97
N TYR A 578 -20.86 47.16 -13.80
CA TYR A 578 -21.24 46.04 -14.67
C TYR A 578 -20.13 45.66 -15.66
N ALA A 579 -19.47 46.64 -16.28
CA ALA A 579 -18.33 46.39 -17.18
C ALA A 579 -17.12 45.77 -16.44
N ASN A 580 -16.86 46.19 -15.20
CA ASN A 580 -15.81 45.60 -14.35
C ASN A 580 -16.16 44.17 -13.92
N GLU A 581 -17.42 43.89 -13.56
CA GLU A 581 -17.91 42.54 -13.30
C GLU A 581 -17.91 41.63 -14.54
N LEU A 582 -18.13 42.18 -15.73
CA LEU A 582 -17.95 41.45 -16.99
C LEU A 582 -16.47 41.09 -17.20
N ALA A 583 -15.56 42.07 -17.10
CA ALA A 583 -14.12 41.85 -17.24
C ALA A 583 -13.56 40.86 -16.19
N ARG A 584 -14.08 40.88 -14.95
CA ARG A 584 -13.79 39.89 -13.91
C ARG A 584 -14.20 38.48 -14.34
N LYS A 585 -15.42 38.32 -14.87
CA LYS A 585 -15.93 37.04 -15.38
C LYS A 585 -15.16 36.57 -16.61
N ASP A 586 -14.74 37.45 -17.51
CA ASP A 586 -13.89 37.09 -18.64
C ASP A 586 -12.49 36.65 -18.20
N ILE A 587 -11.91 37.32 -17.21
CA ILE A 587 -10.65 36.88 -16.57
C ILE A 587 -10.85 35.51 -15.91
N GLU A 588 -11.92 35.30 -15.14
CA GLU A 588 -12.24 34.01 -14.51
C GLU A 588 -12.49 32.89 -15.55
N ILE A 589 -13.22 33.17 -16.62
CA ILE A 589 -13.45 32.23 -17.72
C ILE A 589 -12.13 31.90 -18.41
N THR A 590 -11.22 32.85 -18.61
CA THR A 590 -9.91 32.56 -19.22
C THR A 590 -8.95 31.84 -18.27
N THR A 591 -8.98 32.07 -16.95
CA THR A 591 -8.19 31.29 -15.98
C THR A 591 -8.75 29.88 -15.80
N LEU A 592 -10.08 29.71 -15.76
CA LEU A 592 -10.73 28.39 -15.76
C LEU A 592 -10.46 27.62 -17.05
N ARG A 593 -10.50 28.26 -18.23
CA ARG A 593 -10.12 27.64 -19.52
C ARG A 593 -8.65 27.21 -19.53
N LYS A 594 -7.73 28.05 -19.02
CA LYS A 594 -6.31 27.70 -18.88
C LYS A 594 -6.10 26.53 -17.91
N SER A 595 -6.75 26.57 -16.74
CA SER A 595 -6.73 25.50 -15.73
C SER A 595 -7.23 24.17 -16.31
N LYS A 596 -8.39 24.20 -16.98
CA LYS A 596 -8.93 23.06 -17.73
C LYS A 596 -7.91 22.51 -18.74
N TYR A 597 -7.34 23.36 -19.59
CA TYR A 597 -6.35 22.94 -20.59
C TYR A 597 -5.11 22.31 -19.94
N THR A 598 -4.61 22.87 -18.82
CA THR A 598 -3.49 22.25 -18.09
C THR A 598 -3.86 20.90 -17.48
N ALA A 599 -5.07 20.74 -16.96
CA ALA A 599 -5.57 19.47 -16.41
C ALA A 599 -5.82 18.40 -17.50
N GLU A 600 -6.34 18.81 -18.67
CA GLU A 600 -6.49 17.92 -19.84
C GLU A 600 -5.12 17.53 -20.41
N SER A 601 -4.13 18.42 -20.38
CA SER A 601 -2.75 18.14 -20.81
C SER A 601 -2.02 17.18 -19.86
N THR A 602 -2.13 17.39 -18.53
CA THR A 602 -1.56 16.44 -17.56
C THR A 602 -2.28 15.10 -17.57
N LEU A 603 -3.59 15.06 -17.80
CA LEU A 603 -4.35 13.81 -17.99
C LEU A 603 -3.89 13.06 -19.26
N ARG A 604 -3.75 13.75 -20.40
CA ARG A 604 -3.23 13.15 -21.64
C ARG A 604 -1.83 12.58 -21.44
N LYS A 605 -0.94 13.32 -20.76
CA LYS A 605 0.40 12.83 -20.43
C LYS A 605 0.34 11.62 -19.49
N ALA A 606 -0.43 11.66 -18.41
CA ALA A 606 -0.56 10.54 -17.48
C ALA A 606 -1.16 9.29 -18.14
N ILE A 607 -2.04 9.45 -19.14
CA ILE A 607 -2.52 8.33 -19.97
C ILE A 607 -1.39 7.78 -20.85
N GLN A 608 -0.58 8.63 -21.49
CA GLN A 608 0.57 8.20 -22.29
C GLN A 608 1.62 7.48 -21.44
N ASP A 609 2.07 8.10 -20.33
CA ASP A 609 3.04 7.54 -19.38
C ASP A 609 2.54 6.20 -18.81
N LYS A 610 1.23 6.05 -18.58
CA LYS A 610 0.61 4.77 -18.19
C LYS A 610 0.64 3.74 -19.31
N VAL A 611 0.33 4.12 -20.56
CA VAL A 611 0.34 3.19 -21.70
C VAL A 611 1.75 2.66 -21.96
N THR A 612 2.78 3.51 -21.92
CA THR A 612 4.18 3.07 -22.07
C THR A 612 4.62 2.18 -20.91
N ALA A 613 4.29 2.53 -19.67
CA ALA A 613 4.55 1.68 -18.51
C ALA A 613 3.79 0.34 -18.57
N GLN A 614 2.59 0.31 -19.16
CA GLN A 614 1.88 -0.95 -19.43
C GLN A 614 2.58 -1.75 -20.53
N GLN A 615 3.02 -1.15 -21.64
CA GLN A 615 3.75 -1.83 -22.71
C GLN A 615 5.04 -2.47 -22.18
N GLU A 616 5.87 -1.71 -21.46
CA GLU A 616 7.06 -2.24 -20.79
C GLU A 616 6.76 -3.43 -19.85
N MET A 617 5.61 -3.43 -19.17
CA MET A 617 5.23 -4.54 -18.30
C MET A 617 4.74 -5.76 -19.08
N HIS A 618 4.12 -5.60 -20.26
CA HIS A 618 3.78 -6.73 -21.13
C HIS A 618 5.06 -7.33 -21.74
N GLU A 619 5.99 -6.51 -22.23
CA GLU A 619 7.31 -6.98 -22.70
C GLU A 619 8.07 -7.75 -21.62
N LYS A 620 8.05 -7.27 -20.37
CA LYS A 620 8.65 -7.97 -19.22
C LYS A 620 7.93 -9.27 -18.88
N ILE A 621 6.60 -9.34 -19.03
CA ILE A 621 5.82 -10.57 -18.86
C ILE A 621 6.17 -11.56 -19.97
N GLU A 622 6.14 -11.16 -21.25
CA GLU A 622 6.50 -12.01 -22.39
C GLU A 622 7.92 -12.57 -22.25
N CYS A 623 8.91 -11.74 -21.90
CA CYS A 623 10.28 -12.21 -21.64
C CYS A 623 10.41 -13.13 -20.41
N LEU A 624 9.52 -13.02 -19.41
CA LEU A 624 9.48 -13.93 -18.26
C LEU A 624 8.75 -15.24 -18.61
N GLU A 625 7.68 -15.18 -19.38
CA GLU A 625 6.98 -16.33 -19.93
C GLU A 625 7.91 -17.14 -20.84
N GLU A 626 8.65 -16.52 -21.77
CA GLU A 626 9.69 -17.21 -22.55
C GLU A 626 10.78 -17.86 -21.69
N GLN A 627 11.17 -17.24 -20.58
CA GLN A 627 12.15 -17.80 -19.64
C GLN A 627 11.58 -18.99 -18.86
N VAL A 628 10.32 -18.89 -18.40
CA VAL A 628 9.60 -20.01 -17.79
C VAL A 628 9.48 -21.15 -18.81
N ASP A 629 9.00 -20.88 -20.03
CA ASP A 629 8.86 -21.88 -21.10
C ASP A 629 10.19 -22.56 -21.45
N ARG A 630 11.30 -21.80 -21.44
CA ARG A 630 12.65 -22.36 -21.61
C ARG A 630 13.05 -23.25 -20.43
N LEU A 631 12.75 -22.86 -19.19
CA LEU A 631 13.00 -23.67 -17.99
C LEU A 631 12.10 -24.92 -17.94
N GLU A 632 10.84 -24.81 -18.37
CA GLU A 632 9.89 -25.92 -18.58
C GLU A 632 10.48 -26.97 -19.52
N ARG A 633 10.98 -26.55 -20.70
CA ARG A 633 11.66 -27.42 -21.67
C ARG A 633 12.95 -28.03 -21.09
N CYS A 634 13.67 -27.31 -20.23
CA CYS A 634 14.85 -27.82 -19.53
C CYS A 634 14.56 -28.76 -18.34
N LYS A 635 13.29 -29.01 -17.96
CA LYS A 635 12.95 -29.91 -16.82
C LYS A 635 13.41 -31.36 -17.03
N THR A 636 13.52 -31.82 -18.28
CA THR A 636 14.04 -33.16 -18.59
C THR A 636 15.48 -33.08 -19.09
N ARG A 637 16.30 -34.10 -18.79
CA ARG A 637 17.69 -34.17 -19.27
C ARG A 637 17.79 -34.12 -20.79
N GLU A 638 16.81 -34.69 -21.48
CA GLU A 638 16.72 -34.68 -22.95
C GLU A 638 16.32 -33.30 -23.48
N GLY A 639 15.37 -32.61 -22.84
CA GLY A 639 15.00 -31.23 -23.18
C GLY A 639 16.11 -30.21 -22.94
N ALA A 640 16.88 -30.37 -21.84
CA ALA A 640 18.08 -29.58 -21.59
C ALA A 640 19.17 -29.82 -22.66
N ASN A 641 19.37 -31.08 -23.08
CA ASN A 641 20.26 -31.41 -24.20
C ASN A 641 19.77 -30.81 -25.53
N LEU A 642 18.45 -30.75 -25.77
CA LEU A 642 17.86 -30.15 -26.97
C LEU A 642 17.98 -28.62 -27.00
N GLU A 643 17.74 -27.92 -25.89
CA GLU A 643 17.98 -26.47 -25.81
C GLU A 643 19.49 -26.14 -25.90
N TYR A 644 20.39 -26.97 -25.36
CA TYR A 644 21.83 -26.86 -25.64
C TYR A 644 22.15 -27.05 -27.13
N LEU A 645 21.65 -28.13 -27.75
CA LEU A 645 21.83 -28.44 -29.17
C LEU A 645 21.33 -27.31 -30.08
N LYS A 646 20.15 -26.75 -29.78
CA LYS A 646 19.58 -25.57 -30.45
C LYS A 646 20.51 -24.37 -30.39
N ASN A 647 21.07 -24.05 -29.22
CA ASN A 647 22.04 -22.96 -29.07
C ASN A 647 23.35 -23.22 -29.83
N VAL A 648 23.85 -24.47 -29.85
CA VAL A 648 25.04 -24.86 -30.64
C VAL A 648 24.76 -24.79 -32.15
N ILE A 649 23.58 -25.20 -32.62
CA ILE A 649 23.17 -25.11 -34.03
C ILE A 649 23.03 -23.64 -34.46
N ILE A 650 22.39 -22.78 -33.66
CA ILE A 650 22.30 -21.34 -33.92
C ILE A 650 23.71 -20.74 -33.99
N SER A 651 24.59 -21.09 -33.04
CA SER A 651 25.99 -20.65 -33.04
C SER A 651 26.75 -21.12 -34.30
N PHE A 652 26.58 -22.39 -34.71
CA PHE A 652 27.18 -22.96 -35.91
C PHE A 652 26.73 -22.26 -37.21
N ILE A 653 25.48 -21.78 -37.26
CA ILE A 653 24.93 -21.01 -38.39
C ILE A 653 25.49 -19.57 -38.41
N VAL A 654 25.56 -18.92 -37.24
CA VAL A 654 25.98 -17.50 -37.11
C VAL A 654 27.51 -17.33 -37.21
N THR A 655 28.28 -18.23 -36.62
CA THR A 655 29.75 -18.24 -36.72
C THR A 655 30.17 -18.37 -38.18
N ARG A 656 31.13 -17.54 -38.61
CA ARG A 656 31.67 -17.57 -39.98
C ARG A 656 32.97 -18.36 -40.13
N ASP A 657 33.71 -18.48 -39.02
CA ASP A 657 34.98 -19.21 -38.94
C ASP A 657 34.81 -20.73 -39.10
N ALA A 658 35.82 -21.38 -39.68
CA ALA A 658 35.87 -22.82 -39.93
C ALA A 658 36.23 -23.62 -38.67
N GLU A 659 37.13 -23.12 -37.81
CA GLU A 659 37.54 -23.83 -36.60
C GLU A 659 36.43 -23.83 -35.55
N GLY A 660 35.80 -22.67 -35.32
CA GLY A 660 34.61 -22.51 -34.50
C GLY A 660 33.45 -23.37 -35.00
N LYS A 661 33.21 -23.45 -36.31
CA LYS A 661 32.23 -24.39 -36.88
C LYS A 661 32.58 -25.84 -36.58
N ARG A 662 33.85 -26.24 -36.70
CA ARG A 662 34.29 -27.61 -36.43
C ARG A 662 34.16 -27.96 -34.93
N HIS A 663 34.40 -27.01 -34.04
CA HIS A 663 34.16 -27.17 -32.61
C HIS A 663 32.68 -27.35 -32.28
N MET A 664 31.80 -26.48 -32.82
CA MET A 664 30.35 -26.60 -32.65
C MET A 664 29.79 -27.88 -33.27
N LEU A 665 30.33 -28.32 -34.41
CA LEU A 665 30.00 -29.60 -35.05
C LEU A 665 30.34 -30.81 -34.16
N ASN A 666 31.50 -30.79 -33.49
CA ASN A 666 31.87 -31.84 -32.55
C ASN A 666 30.91 -31.89 -31.34
N ALA A 667 30.46 -30.73 -30.85
CA ALA A 667 29.43 -30.66 -29.80
C ALA A 667 28.06 -31.21 -30.28
N ILE A 668 27.62 -30.88 -31.50
CA ILE A 668 26.43 -31.49 -32.14
C ILE A 668 26.58 -33.01 -32.22
N SER A 669 27.73 -33.50 -32.68
CA SER A 669 28.05 -34.92 -32.83
C SER A 669 28.04 -35.69 -31.50
N ALA A 670 28.47 -35.04 -30.40
CA ALA A 670 28.46 -35.62 -29.07
C ALA A 670 27.04 -35.72 -28.47
N VAL A 671 26.18 -34.72 -28.73
CA VAL A 671 24.79 -34.71 -28.23
C VAL A 671 23.90 -35.67 -29.03
N LEU A 672 24.10 -35.76 -30.35
CA LEU A 672 23.33 -36.65 -31.23
C LEU A 672 23.92 -38.07 -31.38
N GLN A 673 25.04 -38.36 -30.72
CA GLN A 673 25.69 -39.68 -30.68
C GLN A 673 25.97 -40.27 -32.08
N PHE A 674 26.44 -39.45 -33.03
CA PHE A 674 26.77 -39.91 -34.38
C PHE A 674 27.82 -41.04 -34.37
N THR A 675 27.64 -42.02 -35.26
CA THR A 675 28.60 -43.11 -35.44
C THR A 675 29.92 -42.60 -36.05
N ASN A 676 31.01 -43.33 -35.84
CA ASN A 676 32.32 -42.99 -36.42
C ASN A 676 32.28 -42.90 -37.97
N SER A 677 31.41 -43.67 -38.62
CA SER A 677 31.11 -43.61 -40.06
C SER A 677 30.45 -42.30 -40.50
N GLU A 678 29.50 -41.79 -39.71
CA GLU A 678 28.85 -40.50 -39.98
C GLU A 678 29.81 -39.34 -39.69
N MET A 679 30.51 -39.39 -38.55
CA MET A 679 31.48 -38.36 -38.15
C MET A 679 32.61 -38.22 -39.18
N THR A 680 33.13 -39.32 -39.74
CA THR A 680 34.14 -39.29 -40.82
C THR A 680 33.56 -38.75 -42.13
N THR A 681 32.33 -39.13 -42.49
CA THR A 681 31.64 -38.61 -43.68
C THR A 681 31.42 -37.09 -43.60
N ILE A 682 30.98 -36.58 -42.45
CA ILE A 682 30.74 -35.14 -42.25
C ILE A 682 32.07 -34.37 -42.24
N ASN A 683 33.14 -34.90 -41.62
CA ASN A 683 34.47 -34.28 -41.69
C ASN A 683 35.02 -34.24 -43.12
N ALA A 684 34.82 -35.29 -43.92
CA ALA A 684 35.23 -35.33 -45.33
C ALA A 684 34.42 -34.34 -46.20
N ALA A 685 33.18 -34.01 -45.83
CA ALA A 685 32.40 -32.95 -46.47
C ALA A 685 32.94 -31.54 -46.10
N PHE A 686 33.36 -31.34 -44.85
CA PHE A 686 33.96 -30.08 -44.38
C PHE A 686 35.36 -29.81 -44.96
N GLN A 687 36.11 -30.83 -45.34
CA GLN A 687 37.44 -30.73 -45.98
C GLN A 687 37.38 -30.59 -47.51
N LYS A 688 36.19 -30.52 -48.12
CA LYS A 688 35.98 -30.38 -49.58
C LYS A 688 35.57 -28.96 -50.01
N LYS A 689 35.88 -27.96 -49.19
CA LYS A 689 35.78 -26.52 -49.45
C LYS A 689 36.98 -25.81 -48.86
#